data_AF-A0A8T0WEB2-F1
#
_entry.id   AF-A0A8T0WEB2-F1
#
_cell.length_a   1.000
_cell.length_b   1.000
_cell.length_c   1.000
_cell.angle_alpha   90.00
_cell.angle_beta   90.00
_cell.angle_gamma   90.00
#
_symmetry.space_group_name_H-M   'P 1'
#
loop_
_entity.id
_entity.type
_entity.pdbx_description
1 polymer ?
#
loop_
_entity_poly.entity_id
_entity_poly.type
_entity_poly.pdbx_seq_one_letter_code
_entity_poly.pdbx_strand_id
1 'polypeptide(L)'
;MDSPRGPASFATQANALLRKNLCVQKRNLKTNIGITFFPILICVLLIVLQNVINNELDKPKYKCGCVCLETSVDGRCARKECGIQYSTLDQVGSCPIPSPPRWPALIQVPRADFRAVRTSSQPFDDLPDPLCRESWSCPATVLVTGKDKAVAEAISRGLFPALSPSLNATDFLDILSMFVAGSDTQPWYIQLLEPAFFSGHTLYLIQPECLPFMSQTISYNTGGILFQLNIQCVEGVPLWRESASIINHEFLKGYRQRGGELNEFIAGYDFLGTTQYGLGVNVWYNSTYNDNTAYSFIATLRVPRLVNAVSNAYLKFIKGTSVEMLLEYVKDMPKVGTSFQLDLSSLLSALFFTWIIELLFPVILTYLVYEKQQKLKIMMKMHGLKDGPYWLISYSYFLALSVVYMLFFVIFGSLIGLKFFRINEYSVQAVFFFTCINLQIALAFFVASFFSSVKMATVVGYMYVFGSGLLGAFLFRFFFEDKTFPYGWILVMEIVPGFSLYRGLYELGQYAFSGSSMGATGMTWRSMKDPLNGMRDVLTIMSVEWALLLILALYLDQASLLGDSVTKNPFSCFRCLQKKHAPSLHEPSFSQQDSKVVLNMEKSDVALERKVVEQLLVDPNANKAIICDKLRKVYAGRDGNPDKLAVRGLSLVLQKGQCFGMLGPNGAGKTSFINMMIGLIRPTSGTAYVHGMDINTDMGTIYTNMGVCPQHNLLWETLTGREHLFFYGRLKNLKGDALVKAVDHSLKSVNLSHGNVGNKQVKKYSGGMKRRLSVAISLIGDPKVVFMDEPSTGLDPASRNNLWNVVREAKRDRAIILTSNNLFLSTCASKPSTSTPLLHCICKSQD
;
A
#
# COMPACT_ATOMS: atom_id res chain seq x y z
N MET A 1 8.34 43.10 -40.03
CA MET A 1 7.45 41.99 -40.43
C MET A 1 7.80 40.79 -39.56
N ASP A 2 7.12 40.60 -38.43
CA ASP A 2 7.31 39.40 -37.61
C ASP A 2 6.29 38.36 -38.08
N SER A 3 6.79 37.26 -38.66
CA SER A 3 5.99 36.07 -38.98
C SER A 3 5.17 35.65 -37.75
N PRO A 4 3.89 35.24 -37.89
CA PRO A 4 3.11 34.74 -36.76
C PRO A 4 3.87 33.59 -36.09
N ARG A 5 4.19 33.77 -34.80
CA ARG A 5 4.99 32.79 -34.05
C ARG A 5 4.18 31.51 -33.91
N GLY A 6 4.69 30.42 -34.47
CA GLY A 6 4.06 29.10 -34.36
C GLY A 6 3.97 28.61 -32.91
N PRO A 7 3.13 27.59 -32.65
CA PRO A 7 2.93 27.03 -31.31
C PRO A 7 4.25 26.52 -30.72
N ALA A 8 4.41 26.66 -29.41
CA ALA A 8 5.60 26.15 -28.72
C ALA A 8 5.73 24.62 -28.87
N SER A 9 6.94 24.15 -29.21
CA SER A 9 7.24 22.71 -29.27
C SER A 9 7.09 22.04 -27.90
N PHE A 10 6.87 20.72 -27.90
CA PHE A 10 6.83 19.91 -26.68
C PHE A 10 8.06 20.15 -25.79
N ALA A 11 9.26 20.15 -26.36
CA ALA A 11 10.51 20.39 -25.65
C ALA A 11 10.60 21.82 -25.05
N THR A 12 10.08 22.83 -25.75
CA THR A 12 10.02 24.21 -25.23
C THR A 12 9.12 24.29 -24.01
N GLN A 13 7.92 23.73 -24.09
CA GLN A 13 6.96 23.69 -22.97
C GLN A 13 7.54 22.89 -21.81
N ALA A 14 8.21 21.78 -22.12
CA ALA A 14 8.82 20.93 -21.14
C ALA A 14 9.92 21.66 -20.36
N ASN A 15 10.87 22.27 -21.06
CA ASN A 15 11.94 23.06 -20.46
C ASN A 15 11.40 24.24 -19.61
N ALA A 16 10.31 24.88 -20.03
CA ALA A 16 9.67 25.95 -19.26
C ALA A 16 9.16 25.45 -17.91
N LEU A 17 8.45 24.32 -17.89
CA LEU A 17 7.90 23.73 -16.67
C LEU A 17 9.00 23.16 -15.76
N LEU A 18 10.03 22.53 -16.33
CA LEU A 18 11.21 22.06 -15.61
C LEU A 18 11.91 23.22 -14.88
N ARG A 19 12.17 24.34 -15.57
CA ARG A 19 12.81 25.52 -14.96
C ARG A 19 11.96 26.14 -13.85
N LYS A 20 10.63 26.19 -14.03
CA LYS A 20 9.71 26.62 -12.97
C LYS A 20 9.82 25.70 -11.76
N ASN A 21 9.77 24.39 -11.96
CA ASN A 21 9.89 23.41 -10.87
C ASN A 21 11.25 23.54 -10.15
N LEU A 22 12.36 23.61 -10.88
CA LEU A 22 13.70 23.82 -10.31
C LEU A 22 13.79 25.11 -9.47
N CYS A 23 13.18 26.20 -9.93
CA CYS A 23 13.17 27.47 -9.18
C CYS A 23 12.40 27.35 -7.86
N VAL A 24 11.23 26.72 -7.89
CA VAL A 24 10.44 26.42 -6.68
C VAL A 24 11.25 25.53 -5.73
N GLN A 25 11.93 24.50 -6.25
CA GLN A 25 12.70 23.58 -5.41
C GLN A 25 13.94 24.21 -4.78
N LYS A 26 14.67 25.05 -5.52
CA LYS A 26 15.83 25.78 -4.96
C LYS A 26 15.44 26.61 -3.74
N ARG A 27 14.21 27.12 -3.71
CA ARG A 27 13.67 27.90 -2.58
C ARG A 27 13.14 27.04 -1.44
N ASN A 28 12.61 25.87 -1.75
CA ASN A 28 12.19 24.86 -0.77
C ASN A 28 13.32 23.89 -0.40
N LEU A 29 14.59 24.26 -0.65
CA LEU A 29 15.75 23.39 -0.45
C LEU A 29 15.83 22.88 0.99
N LYS A 30 15.55 23.71 2.00
CA LYS A 30 15.53 23.27 3.41
C LYS A 30 14.50 22.16 3.66
N THR A 31 13.31 22.28 3.09
CA THR A 31 12.26 21.27 3.20
C THR A 31 12.64 19.99 2.47
N ASN A 32 13.19 20.10 1.25
CA ASN A 32 13.65 18.94 0.49
C ASN A 32 14.79 18.22 1.19
N ILE A 33 15.78 18.97 1.71
CA ILE A 33 16.86 18.45 2.55
C ILE A 33 16.26 17.73 3.75
N GLY A 34 15.33 18.36 4.48
CA GLY A 34 14.65 17.74 5.61
C GLY A 34 13.97 16.41 5.27
N ILE A 35 13.24 16.35 4.14
CA ILE A 35 12.61 15.12 3.66
C ILE A 35 13.66 14.05 3.33
N THR A 36 14.74 14.41 2.63
CA THR A 36 15.82 13.46 2.27
C THR A 36 16.68 13.02 3.45
N PHE A 37 16.79 13.82 4.51
CA PHE A 37 17.53 13.46 5.74
C PHE A 37 16.69 12.66 6.73
N PHE A 38 15.36 12.69 6.61
CA PHE A 38 14.47 11.97 7.52
C PHE A 38 14.75 10.45 7.62
N PRO A 39 15.03 9.72 6.51
CA PRO A 39 15.43 8.32 6.59
C PRO A 39 16.69 8.10 7.42
N ILE A 40 17.64 9.03 7.35
CA ILE A 40 18.91 8.93 8.10
C ILE A 40 18.64 9.01 9.59
N LEU A 41 17.78 9.94 10.03
CA LEU A 41 17.39 10.07 11.44
C LEU A 41 16.76 8.77 11.97
N ILE A 42 15.88 8.15 11.19
CA ILE A 42 15.25 6.87 11.57
C ILE A 42 16.26 5.73 11.56
N CYS A 43 17.12 5.64 10.54
CA CYS A 43 18.20 4.65 10.54
C CYS A 43 19.00 4.77 11.83
N VAL A 44 19.50 5.97 12.17
CA VAL A 44 20.23 6.25 13.42
C VAL A 44 19.44 5.80 14.66
N LEU A 45 18.15 6.14 14.74
CA LEU A 45 17.28 5.70 15.84
C LEU A 45 17.21 4.17 15.96
N LEU A 46 17.12 3.45 14.84
CA LEU A 46 17.11 1.99 14.82
C LEU A 46 18.42 1.38 15.37
N ILE A 47 19.60 1.94 15.08
CA ILE A 47 20.85 1.44 15.68
C ILE A 47 20.92 1.78 17.16
N VAL A 48 20.52 2.98 17.55
CA VAL A 48 20.52 3.33 18.97
C VAL A 48 19.66 2.33 19.74
N LEU A 49 18.46 2.03 19.23
CA LEU A 49 17.58 1.04 19.80
C LEU A 49 18.18 -0.38 19.74
N GLN A 50 18.79 -0.76 18.62
CA GLN A 50 19.48 -2.04 18.46
C GLN A 50 20.64 -2.20 19.46
N ASN A 51 21.41 -1.16 19.70
CA ASN A 51 22.52 -1.15 20.66
C ASN A 51 22.00 -1.27 22.09
N VAL A 52 20.90 -0.57 22.42
CA VAL A 52 20.24 -0.70 23.73
C VAL A 52 19.78 -2.15 23.94
N ILE A 53 19.15 -2.76 22.94
CA ILE A 53 18.68 -4.15 23.00
C ILE A 53 19.86 -5.13 23.08
N ASN A 54 20.91 -4.94 22.27
CA ASN A 54 22.11 -5.78 22.32
C ASN A 54 22.75 -5.74 23.71
N ASN A 55 22.84 -4.55 24.32
CA ASN A 55 23.38 -4.41 25.67
C ASN A 55 22.52 -5.11 26.73
N GLU A 56 21.19 -5.12 26.56
CA GLU A 56 20.27 -5.87 27.42
C GLU A 56 20.38 -7.39 27.22
N LEU A 57 20.56 -7.85 25.98
CA LEU A 57 20.73 -9.26 25.62
C LEU A 57 22.14 -9.78 25.93
N ASP A 58 23.14 -8.90 26.03
CA ASP A 58 24.51 -9.24 26.38
C ASP A 58 24.70 -9.55 27.87
N LYS A 59 23.67 -9.32 28.69
CA LYS A 59 23.66 -9.64 30.12
C LYS A 59 23.93 -11.14 30.34
N PRO A 60 24.63 -11.52 31.42
CA PRO A 60 25.04 -12.90 31.68
C PRO A 60 23.87 -13.88 31.73
N LYS A 61 22.65 -13.43 32.07
CA LYS A 61 21.43 -14.25 32.07
C LYS A 61 21.16 -14.96 30.73
N TYR A 62 21.53 -14.35 29.60
CA TYR A 62 21.25 -14.88 28.26
C TYR A 62 22.46 -15.56 27.60
N LYS A 63 23.59 -15.68 28.31
CA LYS A 63 24.81 -16.31 27.84
C LYS A 63 25.03 -17.62 28.56
N CYS A 64 25.67 -18.57 27.87
CA CYS A 64 26.11 -19.79 28.51
C CYS A 64 27.03 -19.45 29.70
N GLY A 65 26.77 -20.08 30.84
CA GLY A 65 27.59 -19.97 32.03
C GLY A 65 28.96 -20.59 31.80
N CYS A 66 29.98 -19.96 32.38
CA CYS A 66 31.36 -20.38 32.18
C CYS A 66 32.18 -20.17 33.44
N VAL A 67 33.11 -21.09 33.68
CA VAL A 67 34.07 -21.02 34.78
C VAL A 67 35.47 -20.75 34.22
N CYS A 68 36.26 -19.99 34.96
CA CYS A 68 37.67 -19.80 34.67
C CYS A 68 38.49 -20.92 35.32
N LEU A 69 39.23 -21.69 34.53
CA LEU A 69 40.06 -22.78 35.04
C LEU A 69 41.49 -22.33 35.32
N GLU A 70 41.99 -21.35 34.57
CA GLU A 70 43.34 -20.81 34.72
C GLU A 70 43.29 -19.29 34.71
N THR A 71 43.80 -18.67 35.78
CA THR A 71 43.99 -17.22 35.85
C THR A 71 45.45 -16.87 35.54
N SER A 72 45.64 -15.93 34.62
CA SER A 72 46.96 -15.35 34.34
C SER A 72 47.47 -14.56 35.55
N VAL A 73 48.78 -14.30 35.58
CA VAL A 73 49.50 -13.53 36.62
C VAL A 73 48.90 -12.12 36.79
N ASP A 74 48.26 -11.58 35.74
CA ASP A 74 47.58 -10.27 35.74
C ASP A 74 46.10 -10.32 36.19
N GLY A 75 45.63 -11.46 36.70
CA GLY A 75 44.25 -11.64 37.17
C GLY A 75 43.19 -11.82 36.07
N ARG A 76 43.58 -11.87 34.79
CA ARG A 76 42.66 -12.18 33.67
C ARG A 76 42.54 -13.68 33.46
N CYS A 77 41.33 -14.15 33.14
CA CYS A 77 41.10 -15.56 32.84
C CYS A 77 41.84 -15.99 31.56
N ALA A 78 42.82 -16.87 31.69
CA ALA A 78 43.61 -17.41 30.57
C ALA A 78 42.86 -18.55 29.85
N ARG A 79 42.15 -19.40 30.60
CA ARG A 79 41.35 -20.49 30.04
C ARG A 79 39.96 -20.52 30.65
N LYS A 80 38.95 -20.31 29.80
CA LYS A 80 37.53 -20.26 30.18
C LYS A 80 36.80 -21.45 29.55
N GLU A 81 36.14 -22.25 30.37
CA GLU A 81 35.30 -23.36 29.92
C GLU A 81 33.82 -23.02 30.15
N CYS A 82 33.01 -23.17 29.10
CA CYS A 82 31.59 -22.83 29.09
C CYS A 82 30.78 -24.10 28.86
N GLY A 83 29.74 -24.32 29.66
CA GLY A 83 28.94 -25.53 29.56
C GLY A 83 27.68 -25.49 30.41
N ILE A 84 26.78 -26.44 30.15
CA ILE A 84 25.50 -26.57 30.88
C ILE A 84 25.74 -26.72 32.38
N GLN A 85 26.82 -27.41 32.78
CA GLN A 85 27.21 -27.65 34.18
C GLN A 85 27.47 -26.36 34.97
N TYR A 86 27.82 -25.27 34.28
CA TYR A 86 28.13 -23.97 34.88
C TYR A 86 27.03 -22.93 34.64
N SER A 87 25.87 -23.36 34.13
CA SER A 87 24.79 -22.50 33.65
C SER A 87 23.52 -22.64 34.50
N THR A 88 22.80 -21.54 34.72
CA THR A 88 21.46 -21.57 35.30
C THR A 88 20.42 -22.02 34.27
N LEU A 89 19.21 -22.42 34.70
CA LEU A 89 18.09 -22.82 33.83
C LEU A 89 17.83 -21.84 32.68
N ASP A 90 17.93 -20.54 32.94
CA ASP A 90 17.75 -19.48 31.93
C ASP A 90 18.91 -19.41 30.92
N GLN A 91 20.11 -19.84 31.29
CA GLN A 91 21.33 -19.80 30.48
C GLN A 91 21.52 -21.04 29.60
N VAL A 92 20.94 -22.19 29.99
CA VAL A 92 21.12 -23.49 29.31
C VAL A 92 20.74 -23.41 27.83
N GLY A 93 19.71 -22.63 27.49
CA GLY A 93 19.24 -22.46 26.11
C GLY A 93 20.30 -21.90 25.14
N SER A 94 21.29 -21.16 25.64
CA SER A 94 22.35 -20.53 24.85
C SER A 94 23.64 -21.36 24.79
N CYS A 95 23.72 -22.49 25.49
CA CYS A 95 24.93 -23.31 25.58
C CYS A 95 25.15 -24.22 24.36
N PRO A 96 26.42 -24.51 24.00
CA PRO A 96 26.75 -25.57 23.06
C PRO A 96 26.46 -26.94 23.68
N ILE A 97 25.87 -27.83 22.88
CA ILE A 97 25.58 -29.22 23.24
C ILE A 97 26.13 -30.12 22.13
N PRO A 98 27.45 -30.43 22.17
CA PRO A 98 28.11 -31.21 21.13
C PRO A 98 27.69 -32.69 21.15
N SER A 99 27.29 -33.21 22.31
CA SER A 99 26.71 -34.54 22.44
C SER A 99 25.41 -34.46 23.24
N PRO A 100 24.25 -34.38 22.56
CA PRO A 100 22.95 -34.43 23.23
C PRO A 100 22.74 -35.73 24.03
N PRO A 101 21.96 -35.68 25.11
CA PRO A 101 21.61 -36.88 25.89
C PRO A 101 20.83 -37.89 25.05
N ARG A 102 20.95 -39.17 25.41
CA ARG A 102 20.15 -40.27 24.83
C ARG A 102 18.93 -40.46 25.71
N TRP A 103 17.74 -40.23 25.18
CA TRP A 103 16.49 -40.40 25.94
C TRP A 103 15.76 -41.66 25.48
N PRO A 104 15.22 -42.49 26.39
CA PRO A 104 14.32 -43.58 26.00
C PRO A 104 13.14 -43.06 25.17
N ALA A 105 12.70 -43.85 24.20
CA ALA A 105 11.53 -43.53 23.42
C ALA A 105 10.25 -43.73 24.25
N LEU A 106 9.49 -42.66 24.45
CA LEU A 106 8.25 -42.67 25.25
C LEU A 106 7.01 -42.60 24.37
N ILE A 107 5.88 -43.03 24.91
CA ILE A 107 4.53 -42.75 24.42
C ILE A 107 3.90 -41.63 25.26
N GLN A 108 3.09 -40.77 24.63
CA GLN A 108 2.25 -39.83 25.36
C GLN A 108 1.06 -40.56 26.00
N VAL A 109 1.02 -40.60 27.32
CA VAL A 109 -0.05 -41.26 28.09
C VAL A 109 -0.97 -40.19 28.68
N PRO A 110 -2.29 -40.29 28.53
CA PRO A 110 -3.20 -39.36 29.19
C PRO A 110 -3.07 -39.43 30.72
N ARG A 111 -3.22 -38.28 31.38
CA ARG A 111 -3.33 -38.23 32.86
C ARG A 111 -4.50 -39.08 33.31
N ALA A 112 -4.40 -39.71 34.49
CA ALA A 112 -5.40 -40.68 34.95
C ALA A 112 -6.83 -40.11 34.99
N ASP A 113 -6.94 -38.83 35.35
CA ASP A 113 -8.13 -37.99 35.39
C ASP A 113 -8.79 -37.76 34.01
N PHE A 114 -8.04 -37.92 32.91
CA PHE A 114 -8.54 -37.77 31.53
C PHE A 114 -8.60 -39.08 30.74
N ARG A 115 -8.11 -40.21 31.27
CA ARG A 115 -8.17 -41.51 30.57
C ARG A 115 -9.60 -41.89 30.22
N ALA A 116 -9.81 -42.42 29.01
CA ALA A 116 -11.15 -42.71 28.51
C ALA A 116 -11.91 -43.70 29.39
N VAL A 117 -13.12 -43.31 29.78
CA VAL A 117 -14.10 -44.11 30.52
C VAL A 117 -15.45 -44.06 29.81
N ARG A 118 -16.36 -44.93 30.20
CA ARG A 118 -17.73 -44.93 29.68
C ARG A 118 -18.44 -43.65 30.07
N THR A 119 -18.88 -42.86 29.09
CA THR A 119 -19.59 -41.59 29.28
C THR A 119 -20.87 -41.56 28.45
N SER A 120 -21.75 -40.60 28.72
CA SER A 120 -22.97 -40.39 27.92
C SER A 120 -22.68 -40.07 26.46
N SER A 121 -21.51 -39.46 26.17
CA SER A 121 -21.07 -39.11 24.82
C SER A 121 -20.35 -40.26 24.10
N GLN A 122 -19.84 -41.24 24.85
CA GLN A 122 -19.16 -42.47 24.40
C GLN A 122 -19.65 -43.70 25.21
N PRO A 123 -20.86 -44.22 24.91
CA PRO A 123 -21.51 -45.25 25.68
C PRO A 123 -21.09 -46.67 25.23
N PHE A 124 -19.79 -46.90 25.01
CA PHE A 124 -19.30 -48.23 24.68
C PHE A 124 -19.08 -49.04 25.95
N ASP A 125 -19.65 -50.26 26.01
CA ASP A 125 -19.58 -51.13 27.19
C ASP A 125 -18.19 -51.71 27.45
N ASP A 126 -17.30 -51.67 26.45
CA ASP A 126 -15.91 -52.09 26.56
C ASP A 126 -14.98 -51.02 27.16
N LEU A 127 -15.50 -49.81 27.43
CA LEU A 127 -14.78 -48.76 28.13
C LEU A 127 -14.85 -48.97 29.66
N PRO A 128 -13.77 -48.60 30.39
CA PRO A 128 -13.73 -48.70 31.85
C PRO A 128 -14.83 -47.90 32.55
N ASP A 129 -15.19 -48.33 33.77
CA ASP A 129 -16.13 -47.62 34.63
C ASP A 129 -15.56 -46.26 35.07
N PRO A 130 -16.35 -45.16 35.02
CA PRO A 130 -15.89 -43.84 35.45
C PRO A 130 -15.31 -43.78 36.88
N LEU A 131 -15.69 -44.68 37.79
CA LEU A 131 -15.12 -44.77 39.15
C LEU A 131 -13.61 -45.04 39.17
N CYS A 132 -13.03 -45.54 38.07
CA CYS A 132 -11.57 -45.74 37.99
C CYS A 132 -10.78 -44.42 38.02
N ARG A 133 -11.41 -43.28 37.66
CA ARG A 133 -10.76 -41.96 37.67
C ARG A 133 -10.52 -41.46 39.08
N GLU A 134 -11.50 -41.68 39.97
CA GLU A 134 -11.42 -41.31 41.38
C GLU A 134 -10.36 -42.13 42.12
N SER A 135 -10.17 -43.39 41.71
CA SER A 135 -9.18 -44.31 42.29
C SER A 135 -7.81 -44.28 41.58
N TRP A 136 -7.61 -43.39 40.59
CA TRP A 136 -6.38 -43.28 39.79
C TRP A 136 -5.93 -44.58 39.12
N SER A 137 -6.87 -45.51 38.91
CA SER A 137 -6.62 -46.87 38.45
C SER A 137 -7.03 -47.12 37.00
N CYS A 138 -7.58 -46.11 36.31
CA CYS A 138 -8.06 -46.29 34.93
C CYS A 138 -6.97 -46.83 34.01
N PRO A 139 -7.26 -47.89 33.23
CA PRO A 139 -6.35 -48.35 32.20
C PRO A 139 -6.19 -47.28 31.13
N ALA A 140 -5.05 -47.29 30.46
CA ALA A 140 -4.78 -46.44 29.32
C ALA A 140 -5.20 -47.19 28.04
N THR A 141 -6.23 -46.66 27.37
CA THR A 141 -6.88 -47.34 26.25
C THR A 141 -6.28 -46.94 24.90
N VAL A 142 -6.27 -47.91 23.98
CA VAL A 142 -5.87 -47.75 22.58
C VAL A 142 -7.02 -48.23 21.71
N LEU A 143 -7.38 -47.50 20.66
CA LEU A 143 -8.42 -47.93 19.72
C LEU A 143 -7.80 -48.67 18.54
N VAL A 144 -8.42 -49.76 18.09
CA VAL A 144 -7.90 -50.61 17.02
C VAL A 144 -8.98 -50.93 15.99
N THR A 145 -8.61 -50.90 14.71
CA THR A 145 -9.46 -51.37 13.60
C THR A 145 -8.59 -51.99 12.51
N GLY A 146 -9.21 -52.61 11.51
CA GLY A 146 -8.53 -53.21 10.37
C GLY A 146 -9.49 -53.97 9.46
N LYS A 147 -9.04 -54.34 8.26
CA LYS A 147 -9.86 -55.08 7.29
C LYS A 147 -10.15 -56.51 7.75
N ASP A 148 -9.18 -57.16 8.40
CA ASP A 148 -9.34 -58.46 9.04
C ASP A 148 -9.27 -58.30 10.55
N LYS A 149 -10.42 -58.50 11.20
CA LYS A 149 -10.56 -58.36 12.65
C LYS A 149 -9.68 -59.33 13.43
N ALA A 150 -9.59 -60.59 12.99
CA ALA A 150 -8.83 -61.61 13.72
C ALA A 150 -7.33 -61.31 13.68
N VAL A 151 -6.81 -60.88 12.53
CA VAL A 151 -5.40 -60.49 12.37
C VAL A 151 -5.09 -59.23 13.18
N ALA A 152 -5.94 -58.21 13.08
CA ALA A 152 -5.75 -56.95 13.81
C ALA A 152 -5.84 -57.13 15.34
N GLU A 153 -6.76 -57.96 15.84
CA GLU A 153 -6.83 -58.30 17.27
C GLU A 153 -5.65 -59.15 17.74
N ALA A 154 -5.15 -60.07 16.91
CA ALA A 154 -3.97 -60.85 17.23
C ALA A 154 -2.72 -59.98 17.34
N ILE A 155 -2.54 -59.02 16.43
CA ILE A 155 -1.45 -58.05 16.48
C ILE A 155 -1.65 -57.08 17.65
N SER A 156 -2.87 -56.60 17.90
CA SER A 156 -3.11 -55.60 18.95
C SER A 156 -2.82 -56.12 20.37
N ARG A 157 -3.05 -57.40 20.63
CA ARG A 157 -2.65 -58.06 21.90
C ARG A 157 -1.14 -58.03 22.12
N GLY A 158 -0.35 -57.94 21.04
CA GLY A 158 1.10 -57.83 21.08
C GLY A 158 1.64 -56.40 21.25
N LEU A 159 0.77 -55.37 21.29
CA LEU A 159 1.20 -53.96 21.42
C LEU A 159 1.90 -53.68 22.75
N PHE A 160 1.44 -54.33 23.82
CA PHE A 160 1.98 -54.18 25.16
C PHE A 160 2.45 -55.57 25.65
N PRO A 161 3.77 -55.83 25.73
CA PRO A 161 4.29 -57.12 26.16
C PRO A 161 4.10 -57.32 27.67
N ALA A 162 3.71 -58.53 28.08
CA ALA A 162 3.65 -58.95 29.48
C ALA A 162 5.05 -59.20 30.06
N LEU A 163 5.23 -58.94 31.36
CA LEU A 163 6.55 -58.94 32.01
C LEU A 163 7.05 -60.34 32.43
N SER A 164 8.38 -60.52 32.42
CA SER A 164 9.09 -61.57 33.16
C SER A 164 9.94 -60.92 34.28
N PRO A 165 10.00 -61.49 35.51
CA PRO A 165 10.41 -60.79 36.74
C PRO A 165 11.92 -60.53 36.93
N SER A 166 12.81 -60.88 36.00
CA SER A 166 14.27 -60.70 36.18
C SER A 166 14.78 -59.42 35.52
N LEU A 167 14.64 -58.27 36.20
CA LEU A 167 15.31 -57.02 35.85
C LEU A 167 16.78 -57.04 36.33
N ASN A 168 17.62 -57.84 35.68
CA ASN A 168 19.08 -57.77 35.85
C ASN A 168 19.69 -57.07 34.63
N ALA A 169 19.55 -55.75 34.57
CA ALA A 169 20.21 -54.93 33.57
C ALA A 169 20.98 -53.80 34.27
N THR A 170 22.18 -53.53 33.78
CA THR A 170 23.11 -52.56 34.35
C THR A 170 22.82 -51.11 33.91
N ASP A 171 22.02 -50.91 32.85
CA ASP A 171 21.64 -49.61 32.30
C ASP A 171 20.12 -49.45 32.21
N PHE A 172 19.60 -48.28 32.60
CA PHE A 172 18.18 -47.94 32.55
C PHE A 172 17.67 -47.76 31.11
N LEU A 173 18.55 -47.40 30.16
CA LEU A 173 18.21 -47.28 28.74
C LEU A 173 17.83 -48.64 28.15
N ASP A 174 18.63 -49.67 28.44
CA ASP A 174 18.37 -51.05 27.98
C ASP A 174 17.04 -51.56 28.52
N ILE A 175 16.79 -51.34 29.82
CA ILE A 175 15.53 -51.65 30.49
C ILE A 175 14.37 -50.99 29.72
N LEU A 176 14.35 -49.66 29.62
CA LEU A 176 13.22 -48.94 29.02
C LEU A 176 13.07 -49.17 27.51
N SER A 177 14.10 -49.63 26.82
CA SER A 177 14.01 -50.02 25.40
C SER A 177 13.13 -51.26 25.19
N MET A 178 13.17 -52.20 26.14
CA MET A 178 12.42 -53.46 26.13
C MET A 178 10.95 -53.28 26.57
N PHE A 179 10.61 -52.17 27.23
CA PHE A 179 9.27 -51.91 27.77
C PHE A 179 8.55 -50.76 27.08
N VAL A 180 7.25 -50.87 26.87
CA VAL A 180 6.47 -49.75 26.34
C VAL A 180 6.28 -48.70 27.44
N ALA A 181 7.26 -47.80 27.55
CA ALA A 181 7.26 -46.70 28.49
C ALA A 181 6.50 -45.48 27.96
N GLY A 182 5.87 -44.73 28.85
CA GLY A 182 5.17 -43.51 28.52
C GLY A 182 5.14 -42.51 29.67
N SER A 183 4.68 -41.30 29.39
CA SER A 183 4.55 -40.23 30.37
C SER A 183 3.40 -39.30 30.02
N ASP A 184 2.82 -38.68 31.04
CA ASP A 184 1.76 -37.68 30.94
C ASP A 184 2.28 -36.24 30.86
N THR A 185 3.59 -36.03 31.02
CA THR A 185 4.18 -34.69 30.89
C THR A 185 4.03 -34.18 29.46
N GLN A 186 3.84 -32.87 29.32
CA GLN A 186 3.88 -32.20 28.02
C GLN A 186 5.33 -32.22 27.49
N PRO A 187 5.55 -32.62 26.23
CA PRO A 187 6.86 -32.58 25.61
C PRO A 187 7.35 -31.15 25.40
N TRP A 188 8.67 -30.99 25.26
CA TRP A 188 9.31 -29.70 24.99
C TRP A 188 9.56 -29.51 23.48
N TYR A 189 9.87 -28.29 23.05
CA TYR A 189 10.15 -27.94 21.64
C TYR A 189 11.52 -28.37 21.11
N ILE A 190 12.38 -28.91 21.97
CA ILE A 190 13.68 -29.51 21.65
C ILE A 190 13.86 -30.73 22.54
N GLN A 191 14.54 -31.76 22.05
CA GLN A 191 14.73 -33.00 22.80
C GLN A 191 16.05 -32.99 23.61
N LEU A 192 16.62 -31.80 23.82
CA LEU A 192 17.80 -31.59 24.65
C LEU A 192 17.51 -31.84 26.14
N LEU A 193 16.27 -31.59 26.57
CA LEU A 193 15.74 -31.88 27.89
C LEU A 193 14.39 -32.56 27.72
N GLU A 194 14.21 -33.74 28.31
CA GLU A 194 12.94 -34.48 28.29
C GLU A 194 12.27 -34.37 29.67
N PRO A 195 11.15 -33.61 29.80
CA PRO A 195 10.50 -33.37 31.09
C PRO A 195 10.07 -34.63 31.84
N ALA A 196 9.77 -35.72 31.11
CA ALA A 196 9.38 -37.00 31.73
C ALA A 196 10.45 -37.57 32.67
N PHE A 197 11.70 -37.16 32.51
CA PHE A 197 12.82 -37.69 33.28
C PHE A 197 13.28 -36.77 34.43
N PHE A 198 12.54 -35.70 34.72
CA PHE A 198 12.82 -34.83 35.87
C PHE A 198 12.27 -35.42 37.18
N SER A 199 12.90 -35.07 38.30
CA SER A 199 12.51 -35.58 39.61
C SER A 199 11.08 -35.16 39.97
N GLY A 200 10.28 -36.12 40.46
CA GLY A 200 8.89 -35.89 40.87
C GLY A 200 7.84 -36.17 39.79
N HIS A 201 8.27 -36.53 38.57
CA HIS A 201 7.37 -37.04 37.54
C HIS A 201 7.29 -38.56 37.53
N THR A 202 6.18 -39.07 37.00
CA THR A 202 5.91 -40.50 36.92
C THR A 202 6.14 -41.01 35.50
N LEU A 203 6.88 -42.11 35.40
CA LEU A 203 7.03 -42.88 34.18
C LEU A 203 6.07 -44.07 34.23
N TYR A 204 5.24 -44.20 33.20
CA TYR A 204 4.28 -45.30 33.08
C TYR A 204 4.85 -46.44 32.27
N LEU A 205 4.86 -47.65 32.82
CA LEU A 205 5.10 -48.88 32.08
C LEU A 205 3.75 -49.46 31.65
N ILE A 206 3.51 -49.50 30.35
CA ILE A 206 2.22 -49.94 29.81
C ILE A 206 2.26 -51.45 29.58
N GLN A 207 1.36 -52.18 30.23
CA GLN A 207 1.34 -53.65 30.26
C GLN A 207 -0.08 -54.20 30.06
N PRO A 208 -0.25 -55.43 29.58
CA PRO A 208 -1.58 -56.02 29.45
C PRO A 208 -2.23 -56.26 30.82
N GLU A 209 -1.46 -56.62 31.84
CA GLU A 209 -1.91 -56.81 33.22
C GLU A 209 -0.84 -56.28 34.19
N CYS A 210 -1.25 -55.53 35.22
CA CYS A 210 -0.32 -54.97 36.20
C CYS A 210 -0.24 -55.81 37.48
N LEU A 211 0.99 -56.15 37.89
CA LEU A 211 1.24 -56.78 39.19
C LEU A 211 1.27 -55.71 40.31
N PRO A 212 0.69 -55.98 41.49
CA PRO A 212 0.51 -54.99 42.57
C PRO A 212 1.80 -54.46 43.22
N PHE A 213 2.99 -54.96 42.83
CA PHE A 213 4.29 -54.59 43.40
C PHE A 213 5.23 -53.85 42.43
N MET A 214 4.75 -53.35 41.28
CA MET A 214 5.59 -52.67 40.28
C MET A 214 5.67 -51.15 40.38
N SER A 215 5.41 -50.57 41.57
CA SER A 215 5.81 -49.19 41.84
C SER A 215 7.24 -49.16 42.39
N GLN A 216 8.18 -48.70 41.57
CA GLN A 216 9.59 -48.62 41.96
C GLN A 216 10.14 -47.24 41.66
N THR A 217 10.87 -46.69 42.63
CA THR A 217 11.66 -45.48 42.39
C THR A 217 13.03 -45.90 41.88
N ILE A 218 13.38 -45.50 40.66
CA ILE A 218 14.73 -45.70 40.11
C ILE A 218 15.48 -44.38 40.25
N SER A 219 16.69 -44.45 40.79
CA SER A 219 17.64 -43.35 40.73
C SER A 219 18.61 -43.55 39.58
N TYR A 220 18.83 -42.50 38.80
CA TYR A 220 19.81 -42.53 37.71
C TYR A 220 20.63 -41.25 37.72
N ASN A 221 21.88 -41.35 37.27
CA ASN A 221 22.82 -40.23 37.23
C ASN A 221 23.04 -39.84 35.76
N THR A 222 22.69 -38.60 35.42
CA THR A 222 23.02 -38.02 34.12
C THR A 222 23.76 -36.71 34.32
N GLY A 223 24.96 -36.60 33.74
CA GLY A 223 25.78 -35.39 33.85
C GLY A 223 26.25 -35.01 35.25
N GLY A 224 26.27 -35.95 36.22
CA GLY A 224 26.69 -35.69 37.60
C GLY A 224 25.56 -35.30 38.56
N ILE A 225 24.30 -35.27 38.10
CA ILE A 225 23.11 -34.96 38.90
C ILE A 225 22.30 -36.25 39.09
N LEU A 226 21.92 -36.52 40.34
CA LEU A 226 21.07 -37.65 40.71
C LEU A 226 19.59 -37.30 40.53
N PHE A 227 18.91 -37.99 39.63
CA PHE A 227 17.46 -37.86 39.42
C PHE A 227 16.74 -39.06 40.01
N GLN A 228 15.53 -38.84 40.51
CA GLN A 228 14.65 -39.89 41.04
C GLN A 228 13.38 -39.97 40.20
N LEU A 229 13.15 -41.12 39.58
CA LEU A 229 11.97 -41.39 38.76
C LEU A 229 11.04 -42.33 39.49
N ASN A 230 9.75 -41.98 39.56
CA ASN A 230 8.73 -42.89 40.03
C ASN A 230 8.21 -43.71 38.84
N ILE A 231 8.38 -45.02 38.87
CA ILE A 231 7.86 -45.91 37.83
C ILE A 231 6.56 -46.53 38.33
N GLN A 232 5.50 -46.45 37.53
CA GLN A 232 4.21 -47.05 37.80
C GLN A 232 3.75 -47.92 36.64
N CYS A 233 3.19 -49.09 36.92
CA CYS A 233 2.52 -49.89 35.92
C CYS A 233 1.14 -49.31 35.60
N VAL A 234 0.78 -49.27 34.31
CA VAL A 234 -0.56 -48.92 33.84
C VAL A 234 -1.02 -49.98 32.85
N GLU A 235 -2.25 -50.45 33.02
CA GLU A 235 -2.84 -51.42 32.10
C GLU A 235 -3.11 -50.77 30.75
N GLY A 236 -2.58 -51.35 29.68
CA GLY A 236 -2.76 -50.94 28.30
C GLY A 236 -3.80 -51.81 27.62
N VAL A 237 -4.96 -51.24 27.30
CA VAL A 237 -6.11 -52.01 26.79
C VAL A 237 -6.40 -51.65 25.33
N PRO A 238 -6.17 -52.56 24.38
CA PRO A 238 -6.58 -52.37 22.99
C PRO A 238 -8.08 -52.70 22.81
N LEU A 239 -8.87 -51.75 22.32
CA LEU A 239 -10.30 -51.84 22.10
C LEU A 239 -10.64 -51.81 20.61
N TRP A 240 -11.48 -52.73 20.15
CA TRP A 240 -11.85 -52.85 18.73
C TRP A 240 -12.92 -51.82 18.32
N ARG A 241 -12.78 -51.25 17.12
CA ARG A 241 -13.79 -50.42 16.45
C ARG A 241 -14.02 -50.89 15.02
N GLU A 242 -15.26 -50.80 14.55
CA GLU A 242 -15.66 -51.31 13.23
C GLU A 242 -15.04 -50.57 12.05
N SER A 243 -14.62 -49.31 12.24
CA SER A 243 -14.02 -48.51 11.18
C SER A 243 -13.11 -47.41 11.70
N ALA A 244 -12.18 -46.97 10.86
CA ALA A 244 -11.30 -45.83 11.12
C ALA A 244 -12.08 -44.52 11.34
N SER A 245 -13.27 -44.36 10.74
CA SER A 245 -14.11 -43.18 10.97
C SER A 245 -14.64 -43.10 12.41
N ILE A 246 -14.92 -44.25 13.05
CA ILE A 246 -15.36 -44.29 14.45
C ILE A 246 -14.21 -43.90 15.36
N ILE A 247 -13.01 -44.44 15.11
CA ILE A 247 -11.79 -44.04 15.83
C ILE A 247 -11.60 -42.53 15.75
N ASN A 248 -11.61 -41.96 14.54
CA ASN A 248 -11.42 -40.52 14.35
C ASN A 248 -12.49 -39.68 15.09
N HIS A 249 -13.75 -40.13 15.07
CA HIS A 249 -14.84 -39.45 15.76
C HIS A 249 -14.72 -39.52 17.29
N GLU A 250 -14.28 -40.64 17.85
CA GLU A 250 -14.01 -40.78 19.28
C GLU A 250 -12.81 -39.93 19.74
N PHE A 251 -11.74 -39.91 18.95
CA PHE A 251 -10.60 -39.02 19.20
C PHE A 251 -11.01 -37.54 19.21
N LEU A 252 -11.89 -37.14 18.27
CA LEU A 252 -12.39 -35.76 18.20
C LEU A 252 -13.30 -35.42 19.39
N LYS A 253 -14.21 -36.32 19.77
CA LYS A 253 -15.15 -36.13 20.89
C LYS A 253 -14.44 -36.08 22.24
N GLY A 254 -13.47 -36.97 22.43
CA GLY A 254 -12.63 -37.02 23.62
C GLY A 254 -11.90 -35.71 23.91
N TYR A 255 -11.73 -34.89 22.87
CA TYR A 255 -10.99 -33.64 22.88
C TYR A 255 -11.88 -32.37 22.92
N ARG A 256 -13.00 -32.31 22.18
CA ARG A 256 -13.80 -31.08 22.00
C ARG A 256 -15.22 -31.22 22.54
N GLN A 257 -15.44 -30.87 23.82
CA GLN A 257 -16.78 -30.56 24.33
C GLN A 257 -16.80 -29.25 25.10
N ARG A 258 -17.62 -28.30 24.63
CA ARG A 258 -18.09 -27.17 25.46
C ARG A 258 -19.03 -27.76 26.53
N GLY A 259 -18.50 -28.01 27.73
CA GLY A 259 -19.27 -28.38 28.91
C GLY A 259 -19.42 -29.89 29.20
N GLY A 260 -18.53 -30.75 28.69
CA GLY A 260 -18.46 -32.18 29.05
C GLY A 260 -17.06 -32.57 29.54
N GLU A 261 -16.94 -33.71 30.23
CA GLU A 261 -15.66 -34.26 30.71
C GLU A 261 -14.80 -34.80 29.55
N LEU A 262 -13.49 -34.52 29.58
CA LEU A 262 -12.55 -34.97 28.56
C LEU A 262 -12.33 -36.49 28.65
N ASN A 263 -12.17 -37.15 27.49
CA ASN A 263 -11.98 -38.60 27.38
C ASN A 263 -10.83 -38.89 26.39
N GLU A 264 -9.63 -39.09 26.91
CA GLU A 264 -8.41 -39.23 26.10
C GLU A 264 -7.96 -40.68 25.96
N PHE A 265 -7.39 -40.97 24.79
CA PHE A 265 -6.82 -42.26 24.42
C PHE A 265 -5.32 -42.11 24.17
N ILE A 266 -4.54 -43.19 24.34
CA ILE A 266 -3.10 -43.18 24.02
C ILE A 266 -2.90 -42.95 22.51
N ALA A 267 -3.52 -43.82 21.71
CA ALA A 267 -3.40 -43.83 20.25
C ALA A 267 -4.53 -44.65 19.60
N GLY A 268 -4.70 -44.47 18.30
CA GLY A 268 -5.54 -45.31 17.45
C GLY A 268 -4.68 -46.02 16.42
N TYR A 269 -4.95 -47.29 16.15
CA TYR A 269 -4.28 -48.08 15.11
C TYR A 269 -5.30 -48.63 14.11
N ASP A 270 -5.07 -48.41 12.82
CA ASP A 270 -5.80 -49.06 11.74
C ASP A 270 -4.82 -49.91 10.94
N PHE A 271 -4.98 -51.22 11.06
CA PHE A 271 -4.14 -52.20 10.41
C PHE A 271 -4.43 -52.38 8.92
N LEU A 272 -5.31 -51.57 8.32
CA LEU A 272 -5.59 -51.54 6.88
C LEU A 272 -5.79 -52.96 6.34
N GLY A 273 -5.03 -53.32 5.29
CA GLY A 273 -4.95 -54.69 4.73
C GLY A 273 -3.68 -55.42 5.14
N THR A 274 -3.24 -55.30 6.40
CA THR A 274 -2.05 -56.01 6.90
C THR A 274 -2.17 -57.52 6.73
N THR A 275 -1.10 -58.14 6.25
CA THR A 275 -1.01 -59.59 6.03
C THR A 275 0.30 -60.13 6.60
N GLN A 276 0.52 -61.44 6.54
CA GLN A 276 1.80 -62.06 6.90
C GLN A 276 3.01 -61.61 6.04
N TYR A 277 2.79 -60.89 4.93
CA TYR A 277 3.84 -60.45 4.00
C TYR A 277 4.10 -58.93 4.02
N GLY A 278 3.25 -58.15 4.70
CA GLY A 278 3.44 -56.71 4.82
C GLY A 278 2.54 -56.08 5.89
N LEU A 279 3.13 -55.15 6.65
CA LEU A 279 2.45 -54.32 7.62
C LEU A 279 2.01 -53.00 6.96
N GLY A 280 0.69 -52.78 6.90
CA GLY A 280 0.11 -51.49 6.55
C GLY A 280 -0.62 -50.94 7.76
N VAL A 281 -0.16 -49.83 8.32
CA VAL A 281 -0.78 -49.27 9.53
C VAL A 281 -0.90 -47.76 9.47
N ASN A 282 -2.06 -47.24 9.86
CA ASN A 282 -2.24 -45.83 10.21
C ASN A 282 -2.24 -45.69 11.73
N VAL A 283 -1.50 -44.71 12.24
CA VAL A 283 -1.41 -44.40 13.68
C VAL A 283 -2.01 -43.02 13.92
N TRP A 284 -3.09 -42.96 14.70
CA TRP A 284 -3.66 -41.71 15.21
C TRP A 284 -3.11 -41.43 16.61
N TYR A 285 -2.77 -40.17 16.86
CA TYR A 285 -2.25 -39.71 18.14
C TYR A 285 -2.75 -38.29 18.41
N ASN A 286 -2.70 -37.87 19.68
CA ASN A 286 -3.12 -36.52 20.06
C ASN A 286 -2.01 -35.50 19.74
N SER A 287 -2.25 -34.64 18.75
CA SER A 287 -1.29 -33.60 18.33
C SER A 287 -1.40 -32.30 19.15
N THR A 288 -2.28 -32.20 20.15
CA THR A 288 -2.50 -30.95 20.92
C THR A 288 -1.25 -30.53 21.70
N TYR A 289 -0.45 -31.49 22.16
CA TYR A 289 0.83 -31.22 22.81
C TYR A 289 1.82 -30.44 21.95
N ASN A 290 1.61 -30.41 20.63
CA ASN A 290 2.41 -29.68 19.66
C ASN A 290 2.17 -28.16 19.66
N ASP A 291 1.13 -27.69 20.34
CA ASP A 291 0.74 -26.27 20.47
C ASP A 291 0.81 -25.52 19.13
N ASN A 292 0.04 -26.01 18.14
CA ASN A 292 0.03 -25.58 16.73
C ASN A 292 -0.47 -24.14 16.48
N THR A 293 -0.43 -23.25 17.47
CA THR A 293 -0.60 -21.82 17.22
C THR A 293 0.70 -21.34 16.61
N ALA A 294 0.70 -20.77 15.40
CA ALA A 294 1.89 -20.32 14.68
C ALA A 294 2.78 -19.28 15.44
N TYR A 295 2.47 -19.00 16.70
CA TYR A 295 3.11 -18.08 17.63
C TYR A 295 3.98 -18.77 18.70
N SER A 296 3.90 -20.09 18.86
CA SER A 296 4.70 -20.86 19.83
C SER A 296 5.63 -21.87 19.14
N PHE A 297 6.72 -22.24 19.83
CA PHE A 297 7.62 -23.28 19.35
C PHE A 297 6.90 -24.64 19.32
N ILE A 298 6.93 -25.29 18.15
CA ILE A 298 6.33 -26.61 17.88
C ILE A 298 6.95 -27.66 18.82
N ALA A 299 6.15 -28.30 19.67
CA ALA A 299 6.66 -29.31 20.60
C ALA A 299 7.01 -30.64 19.89
N THR A 300 8.05 -31.31 20.35
CA THR A 300 8.43 -32.62 19.79
C THR A 300 7.40 -33.70 20.18
N LEU A 301 6.86 -34.43 19.20
CA LEU A 301 5.84 -35.45 19.46
C LEU A 301 6.46 -36.83 19.73
N ARG A 302 5.88 -37.57 20.67
CA ARG A 302 6.28 -38.93 21.10
C ARG A 302 5.79 -40.06 20.16
N VAL A 303 5.90 -39.84 18.84
CA VAL A 303 5.43 -40.78 17.80
C VAL A 303 6.34 -42.02 17.61
N PRO A 304 7.68 -41.93 17.69
CA PRO A 304 8.56 -43.07 17.39
C PRO A 304 8.24 -44.34 18.19
N ARG A 305 7.86 -44.22 19.47
CA ARG A 305 7.53 -45.38 20.30
C ARG A 305 6.20 -46.02 19.92
N LEU A 306 5.20 -45.24 19.48
CA LEU A 306 3.93 -45.78 18.97
C LEU A 306 4.17 -46.67 17.75
N VAL A 307 4.99 -46.21 16.81
CA VAL A 307 5.35 -46.96 15.59
C VAL A 307 6.19 -48.19 15.92
N ASN A 308 7.11 -48.08 16.87
CA ASN A 308 7.92 -49.21 17.32
C ASN A 308 7.07 -50.29 18.01
N ALA A 309 6.11 -49.90 18.86
CA ALA A 309 5.22 -50.85 19.54
C ALA A 309 4.42 -51.71 18.54
N VAL A 310 3.80 -51.08 17.52
CA VAL A 310 3.05 -51.83 16.50
C VAL A 310 3.95 -52.66 15.58
N SER A 311 5.15 -52.17 15.27
CA SER A 311 6.14 -52.93 14.49
C SER A 311 6.59 -54.18 15.24
N ASN A 312 6.86 -54.06 16.54
CA ASN A 312 7.21 -55.19 17.40
C ASN A 312 6.08 -56.19 17.56
N ALA A 313 4.85 -55.70 17.74
CA ALA A 313 3.66 -56.56 17.81
C ALA A 313 3.51 -57.40 16.53
N TYR A 314 3.69 -56.78 15.36
CA TYR A 314 3.63 -57.45 14.07
C TYR A 314 4.78 -58.45 13.85
N LEU A 315 6.01 -58.10 14.24
CA LEU A 315 7.16 -58.99 14.15
C LEU A 315 6.98 -60.23 15.03
N LYS A 316 6.51 -60.05 16.27
CA LYS A 316 6.21 -61.15 17.19
C LYS A 316 5.08 -62.04 16.66
N PHE A 317 4.08 -61.45 16.00
CA PHE A 317 3.01 -62.18 15.35
C PHE A 317 3.50 -63.11 14.22
N ILE A 318 4.51 -62.71 13.43
CA ILE A 318 4.99 -63.50 12.28
C ILE A 318 6.13 -64.44 12.64
N LYS A 319 7.07 -64.00 13.48
CA LYS A 319 8.34 -64.71 13.76
C LYS A 319 8.37 -65.36 15.13
N GLY A 320 7.36 -65.14 15.97
CA GLY A 320 7.33 -65.59 17.36
C GLY A 320 7.99 -64.59 18.32
N THR A 321 7.87 -64.85 19.61
CA THR A 321 8.26 -63.92 20.70
C THR A 321 9.77 -63.69 20.84
N SER A 322 10.61 -64.47 20.15
CA SER A 322 12.08 -64.35 20.20
C SER A 322 12.65 -63.24 19.32
N VAL A 323 11.83 -62.60 18.48
CA VAL A 323 12.27 -61.53 17.57
C VAL A 323 11.67 -60.20 18.00
N GLU A 324 12.53 -59.21 18.21
CA GLU A 324 12.14 -57.86 18.61
C GLU A 324 13.03 -56.80 17.95
N MET A 325 12.43 -55.68 17.59
CA MET A 325 13.11 -54.46 17.13
C MET A 325 13.28 -53.52 18.32
N LEU A 326 14.50 -53.46 18.84
CA LEU A 326 14.86 -52.60 19.97
C LEU A 326 14.98 -51.15 19.51
N LEU A 327 14.25 -50.25 20.18
CA LEU A 327 14.40 -48.81 20.07
C LEU A 327 15.02 -48.30 21.37
N GLU A 328 16.34 -48.29 21.43
CA GLU A 328 17.10 -47.96 22.63
C GLU A 328 16.90 -46.50 23.08
N TYR A 329 16.98 -45.55 22.14
CA TYR A 329 16.84 -44.14 22.45
C TYR A 329 16.43 -43.29 21.25
N VAL A 330 15.98 -42.08 21.54
CA VAL A 330 15.85 -40.96 20.64
C VAL A 330 16.82 -39.86 21.11
N LYS A 331 17.43 -39.16 20.16
CA LYS A 331 18.44 -38.15 20.43
C LYS A 331 18.33 -37.01 19.42
N ASP A 332 18.50 -35.78 19.91
CA ASP A 332 18.50 -34.58 19.08
C ASP A 332 19.84 -34.41 18.32
N MET A 333 19.85 -33.53 17.32
CA MET A 333 21.09 -33.18 16.62
C MET A 333 22.02 -32.34 17.50
N PRO A 334 23.35 -32.50 17.38
CA PRO A 334 24.31 -31.63 18.06
C PRO A 334 24.02 -30.15 17.80
N LYS A 335 24.07 -29.35 18.86
CA LYS A 335 23.80 -27.92 18.82
C LYS A 335 25.06 -27.12 19.14
N VAL A 336 25.36 -26.11 18.32
CA VAL A 336 26.40 -25.11 18.63
C VAL A 336 25.85 -24.06 19.59
N GLY A 337 26.73 -23.43 20.37
CA GLY A 337 26.33 -22.36 21.29
C GLY A 337 25.75 -21.19 20.52
N THR A 338 24.52 -20.80 20.86
CA THR A 338 23.81 -19.69 20.20
C THR A 338 23.77 -18.50 21.14
N SER A 339 24.24 -17.34 20.69
CA SER A 339 23.93 -16.08 21.36
C SER A 339 22.55 -15.61 20.91
N PHE A 340 21.69 -15.21 21.85
CA PHE A 340 20.39 -14.65 21.52
C PHE A 340 20.62 -13.26 20.90
N GLN A 341 20.62 -13.19 19.56
CA GLN A 341 20.74 -11.95 18.81
C GLN A 341 19.40 -11.61 18.19
N LEU A 342 18.75 -10.55 18.68
CA LEU A 342 17.61 -9.97 18.00
C LEU A 342 18.11 -8.96 16.98
N ASP A 343 17.82 -9.14 15.71
CA ASP A 343 18.01 -8.09 14.71
C ASP A 343 16.69 -7.36 14.49
N LEU A 344 16.54 -6.22 15.17
CA LEU A 344 15.36 -5.36 15.11
C LEU A 344 15.13 -4.85 13.68
N SER A 345 16.21 -4.66 12.93
CA SER A 345 16.15 -4.19 11.54
C SER A 345 15.52 -5.22 10.61
N SER A 346 15.58 -6.51 10.94
CA SER A 346 14.89 -7.59 10.22
C SER A 346 13.52 -7.92 10.83
N LEU A 347 13.38 -7.83 12.16
CA LEU A 347 12.15 -8.21 12.88
C LEU A 347 11.02 -7.19 12.72
N LEU A 348 11.31 -5.89 12.82
CA LEU A 348 10.33 -4.81 12.57
C LEU A 348 10.49 -4.19 11.16
N SER A 349 11.30 -4.81 10.29
CA SER A 349 11.60 -4.34 8.93
C SER A 349 10.36 -3.91 8.15
N ALA A 350 9.39 -4.82 8.01
CA ALA A 350 8.24 -4.62 7.14
C ALA A 350 7.40 -3.42 7.56
N LEU A 351 7.08 -3.28 8.85
CA LEU A 351 6.26 -2.18 9.35
C LEU A 351 6.97 -0.83 9.21
N PHE A 352 8.18 -0.71 9.77
CA PHE A 352 8.89 0.57 9.76
C PHE A 352 9.29 0.99 8.35
N PHE A 353 9.78 0.07 7.52
CA PHE A 353 10.18 0.40 6.15
C PHE A 353 8.99 0.73 5.27
N THR A 354 7.81 0.12 5.50
CA THR A 354 6.56 0.53 4.82
C THR A 354 6.28 1.99 5.10
N TRP A 355 6.29 2.42 6.36
CA TRP A 355 6.06 3.82 6.71
C TRP A 355 7.10 4.75 6.09
N ILE A 356 8.40 4.43 6.17
CA ILE A 356 9.45 5.26 5.60
C ILE A 356 9.24 5.45 4.10
N ILE A 357 9.03 4.38 3.36
CA ILE A 357 8.87 4.42 1.90
C ILE A 357 7.58 5.15 1.52
N GLU A 358 6.49 4.92 2.26
CA GLU A 358 5.21 5.53 1.97
C GLU A 358 5.11 7.02 2.35
N LEU A 359 6.00 7.56 3.20
CA LEU A 359 5.98 8.98 3.60
C LEU A 359 6.13 9.97 2.44
N LEU A 360 6.65 9.54 1.28
CA LEU A 360 6.67 10.37 0.07
C LEU A 360 5.28 10.53 -0.57
N PHE A 361 4.35 9.61 -0.34
CA PHE A 361 3.02 9.62 -0.94
C PHE A 361 2.22 10.87 -0.56
N PRO A 362 2.08 11.23 0.74
CA PRO A 362 1.40 12.46 1.14
C PRO A 362 2.05 13.71 0.53
N VAL A 363 3.37 13.75 0.36
CA VAL A 363 4.08 14.90 -0.22
C VAL A 363 3.69 15.08 -1.69
N ILE A 364 3.70 14.00 -2.47
CA ILE A 364 3.31 14.00 -3.88
C ILE A 364 1.83 14.40 -4.01
N LEU A 365 0.96 13.75 -3.23
CA LEU A 365 -0.48 14.00 -3.24
C LEU A 365 -0.81 15.46 -2.90
N THR A 366 -0.18 16.02 -1.86
CA THR A 366 -0.36 17.41 -1.43
C THR A 366 0.01 18.39 -2.54
N TYR A 367 1.10 18.14 -3.25
CA TYR A 367 1.52 18.99 -4.37
C TYR A 367 0.51 18.99 -5.52
N LEU A 368 0.05 17.79 -5.92
CA LEU A 368 -0.93 17.62 -6.99
C LEU A 368 -2.26 18.29 -6.65
N VAL A 369 -2.75 18.08 -5.42
CA VAL A 369 -4.00 18.69 -4.93
C VAL A 369 -3.83 20.20 -4.76
N TYR A 370 -2.65 20.70 -4.39
CA TYR A 370 -2.37 22.14 -4.31
C TYR A 370 -2.48 22.82 -5.68
N GLU A 371 -1.88 22.24 -6.73
CA GLU A 371 -1.98 22.79 -8.08
C GLU A 371 -3.43 22.78 -8.61
N LYS A 372 -4.21 21.75 -8.25
CA LYS A 372 -5.63 21.63 -8.58
C LYS A 372 -6.50 22.63 -7.82
N GLN A 373 -6.33 22.72 -6.49
CA GLN A 373 -7.10 23.64 -5.63
C GLN A 373 -6.90 25.10 -6.06
N GLN A 374 -5.66 25.48 -6.41
CA GLN A 374 -5.34 26.82 -6.88
C GLN A 374 -5.64 27.03 -8.38
N LYS A 375 -6.23 26.04 -9.07
CA LYS A 375 -6.55 26.07 -10.51
C LYS A 375 -5.36 26.45 -11.41
N LEU A 376 -4.14 26.19 -10.95
CA LEU A 376 -2.90 26.58 -11.63
C LEU A 376 -2.72 25.78 -12.93
N LYS A 377 -3.10 24.49 -12.92
CA LYS A 377 -3.08 23.63 -14.11
C LYS A 377 -3.93 24.19 -15.25
N ILE A 378 -5.13 24.64 -14.92
CA ILE A 378 -6.06 25.24 -15.88
C ILE A 378 -5.48 26.55 -16.43
N MET A 379 -4.90 27.39 -15.57
CA MET A 379 -4.24 28.63 -16.00
C MET A 379 -3.09 28.35 -16.99
N MET A 380 -2.27 27.32 -16.73
CA MET A 380 -1.20 26.89 -17.64
C MET A 380 -1.76 26.41 -18.99
N LYS A 381 -2.86 25.64 -18.97
CA LYS A 381 -3.55 25.15 -20.19
C LYS A 381 -4.09 26.29 -21.04
N MET A 382 -4.72 27.30 -20.41
CA MET A 382 -5.20 28.50 -21.10
C MET A 382 -4.08 29.31 -21.80
N HIS A 383 -2.84 29.17 -21.34
CA HIS A 383 -1.67 29.82 -21.94
C HIS A 383 -0.94 28.93 -22.95
N GLY A 384 -1.54 27.80 -23.35
CA GLY A 384 -1.08 26.93 -24.43
C GLY A 384 -0.29 25.69 -23.98
N LEU A 385 -0.21 25.39 -22.68
CA LEU A 385 0.41 24.15 -22.20
C LEU A 385 -0.46 22.94 -22.59
N LYS A 386 0.13 21.97 -23.28
CA LYS A 386 -0.54 20.69 -23.57
C LYS A 386 -0.49 19.76 -22.35
N ASP A 387 -1.44 18.84 -22.25
CA ASP A 387 -1.54 17.90 -21.11
C ASP A 387 -0.33 16.94 -21.05
N GLY A 388 0.22 16.52 -22.20
CA GLY A 388 1.37 15.61 -22.28
C GLY A 388 2.65 16.12 -21.59
N PRO A 389 3.19 17.31 -21.94
CA PRO A 389 4.34 17.90 -21.25
C PRO A 389 4.16 18.06 -19.75
N TYR A 390 2.93 18.40 -19.30
CA TYR A 390 2.61 18.52 -17.88
C TYR A 390 2.79 17.17 -17.17
N TRP A 391 2.15 16.12 -17.70
CA TRP A 391 2.22 14.77 -17.14
C TRP A 391 3.65 14.23 -17.12
N LEU A 392 4.37 14.32 -18.25
CA LEU A 392 5.74 13.81 -18.35
C LEU A 392 6.66 14.45 -17.30
N ILE A 393 6.59 15.77 -17.12
CA ILE A 393 7.49 16.45 -16.20
C ILE A 393 7.07 16.26 -14.76
N SER A 394 5.78 16.34 -14.46
CA SER A 394 5.32 16.09 -13.10
C SER A 394 5.69 14.67 -12.66
N TYR A 395 5.47 13.68 -13.52
CA TYR A 395 5.87 12.29 -13.25
C TYR A 395 7.39 12.13 -13.13
N SER A 396 8.16 12.62 -14.10
CA SER A 396 9.62 12.55 -14.09
C SER A 396 10.23 13.27 -12.88
N TYR A 397 9.63 14.38 -12.46
CA TYR A 397 10.04 15.12 -11.27
C TYR A 397 9.86 14.29 -10.00
N PHE A 398 8.68 13.70 -9.79
CA PHE A 398 8.43 12.86 -8.62
C PHE A 398 9.26 11.58 -8.65
N LEU A 399 9.45 10.98 -9.83
CA LEU A 399 10.33 9.82 -10.00
C LEU A 399 11.77 10.16 -9.59
N ALA A 400 12.33 11.28 -10.07
CA ALA A 400 13.67 11.71 -9.70
C ALA A 400 13.80 11.97 -8.19
N LEU A 401 12.82 12.65 -7.58
CA LEU A 401 12.81 12.92 -6.14
C LEU A 401 12.78 11.62 -5.33
N SER A 402 11.89 10.69 -5.68
CA SER A 402 11.74 9.42 -4.97
C SER A 402 12.93 8.49 -5.17
N VAL A 403 13.54 8.46 -6.36
CA VAL A 403 14.78 7.69 -6.61
C VAL A 403 15.92 8.22 -5.75
N VAL A 404 16.11 9.55 -5.68
CA VAL A 404 17.13 10.15 -4.80
C VAL A 404 16.86 9.76 -3.34
N TYR A 405 15.62 9.92 -2.87
CA TYR A 405 15.24 9.53 -1.50
C TYR A 405 15.57 8.06 -1.19
N MET A 406 15.23 7.14 -2.09
CA MET A 406 15.50 5.71 -1.91
C MET A 406 16.98 5.36 -2.00
N LEU A 407 17.74 6.03 -2.87
CA LEU A 407 19.20 5.86 -2.91
C LEU A 407 19.84 6.28 -1.59
N PHE A 408 19.45 7.43 -1.04
CA PHE A 408 19.91 7.85 0.29
C PHE A 408 19.52 6.83 1.36
N PHE A 409 18.29 6.34 1.35
CA PHE A 409 17.84 5.35 2.33
C PHE A 409 18.65 4.04 2.28
N VAL A 410 18.87 3.49 1.08
CA VAL A 410 19.64 2.24 0.89
C VAL A 410 21.14 2.44 1.19
N ILE A 411 21.74 3.53 0.71
CA ILE A 411 23.17 3.82 0.94
C ILE A 411 23.43 4.01 2.43
N PHE A 412 22.67 4.88 3.10
CA PHE A 412 22.87 5.12 4.53
C PHE A 412 22.50 3.89 5.35
N GLY A 413 21.40 3.20 5.03
CA GLY A 413 21.04 1.94 5.70
C GLY A 413 22.15 0.89 5.60
N SER A 414 22.79 0.78 4.43
CA SER A 414 23.94 -0.11 4.22
C SER A 414 25.20 0.38 4.95
N LEU A 415 25.57 1.67 4.87
CA LEU A 415 26.76 2.22 5.54
C LEU A 415 26.72 2.00 7.05
N ILE A 416 25.54 2.19 7.61
CA ILE A 416 25.28 2.10 9.05
C ILE A 416 25.24 0.65 9.56
N GLY A 417 25.11 -0.34 8.66
CA GLY A 417 25.23 -1.74 9.03
C GLY A 417 23.90 -2.49 9.19
N LEU A 418 22.79 -1.95 8.68
CA LEU A 418 21.51 -2.67 8.69
C LEU A 418 21.63 -3.91 7.80
N LYS A 419 21.52 -5.10 8.41
CA LYS A 419 21.68 -6.38 7.73
C LYS A 419 20.65 -6.58 6.61
N PHE A 420 19.46 -6.01 6.77
CA PHE A 420 18.41 -5.96 5.73
C PHE A 420 18.93 -5.51 4.36
N PHE A 421 19.73 -4.42 4.31
CA PHE A 421 20.25 -3.88 3.06
C PHE A 421 21.54 -4.56 2.60
N ARG A 422 22.34 -5.11 3.53
CA ARG A 422 23.65 -5.72 3.22
C ARG A 422 23.57 -7.17 2.77
N ILE A 423 22.67 -7.96 3.35
CA ILE A 423 22.59 -9.41 3.12
C ILE A 423 21.83 -9.73 1.82
N ASN A 424 20.81 -8.95 1.48
CA ASN A 424 20.01 -9.11 0.27
C ASN A 424 20.75 -8.56 -0.96
N GLU A 425 20.55 -9.18 -2.12
CA GLU A 425 21.17 -8.73 -3.37
C GLU A 425 20.68 -7.32 -3.79
N TYR A 426 21.60 -6.38 -4.05
CA TYR A 426 21.26 -4.98 -4.37
C TYR A 426 20.43 -4.85 -5.65
N SER A 427 20.60 -5.76 -6.61
CA SER A 427 19.84 -5.80 -7.87
C SER A 427 18.35 -6.07 -7.62
N VAL A 428 18.03 -7.02 -6.73
CA VAL A 428 16.65 -7.35 -6.32
C VAL A 428 16.02 -6.16 -5.60
N GLN A 429 16.75 -5.55 -4.66
CA GLN A 429 16.31 -4.35 -3.94
C GLN A 429 16.02 -3.19 -4.90
N ALA A 430 16.89 -2.96 -5.89
CA ALA A 430 16.73 -1.89 -6.87
C ALA A 430 15.46 -2.06 -7.71
N VAL A 431 15.18 -3.27 -8.20
CA VAL A 431 13.95 -3.55 -8.98
C VAL A 431 12.70 -3.42 -8.13
N PHE A 432 12.74 -3.92 -6.89
CA PHE A 432 11.62 -3.80 -5.94
C PHE A 432 11.29 -2.34 -5.63
N PHE A 433 12.28 -1.55 -5.20
CA PHE A 433 12.06 -0.15 -4.86
C PHE A 433 11.68 0.69 -6.08
N PHE A 434 12.25 0.41 -7.26
CA PHE A 434 11.83 1.07 -8.49
C PHE A 434 10.35 0.82 -8.79
N THR A 435 9.89 -0.42 -8.69
CA THR A 435 8.47 -0.77 -8.92
C THR A 435 7.57 -0.09 -7.88
N CYS A 436 7.97 -0.11 -6.60
CA CYS A 436 7.27 0.58 -5.52
C CYS A 436 7.13 2.09 -5.76
N ILE A 437 8.21 2.78 -6.15
CA ILE A 437 8.18 4.21 -6.41
C ILE A 437 7.17 4.53 -7.51
N ASN A 438 7.21 3.78 -8.61
CA ASN A 438 6.31 4.02 -9.75
C ASN A 438 4.84 3.79 -9.37
N LEU A 439 4.56 2.74 -8.60
CA LEU A 439 3.23 2.44 -8.08
C LEU A 439 2.72 3.55 -7.14
N GLN A 440 3.56 4.02 -6.22
CA GLN A 440 3.23 5.11 -5.29
C GLN A 440 2.91 6.42 -6.02
N ILE A 441 3.68 6.76 -7.06
CA ILE A 441 3.41 7.95 -7.89
C ILE A 441 2.07 7.78 -8.62
N ALA A 442 1.83 6.62 -9.26
CA ALA A 442 0.57 6.36 -9.97
C ALA A 442 -0.64 6.45 -9.03
N LEU A 443 -0.53 5.88 -7.83
CA LEU A 443 -1.54 6.00 -6.78
C LEU A 443 -1.78 7.47 -6.39
N ALA A 444 -0.73 8.27 -6.23
CA ALA A 444 -0.88 9.69 -5.89
C ALA A 444 -1.62 10.48 -6.98
N PHE A 445 -1.34 10.23 -8.26
CA PHE A 445 -2.07 10.84 -9.37
C PHE A 445 -3.54 10.40 -9.41
N PHE A 446 -3.81 9.11 -9.18
CA PHE A 446 -5.17 8.58 -9.08
C PHE A 446 -5.95 9.21 -7.92
N VAL A 447 -5.37 9.20 -6.72
CA VAL A 447 -6.03 9.72 -5.51
C VAL A 447 -6.24 11.24 -5.59
N ALA A 448 -5.33 11.99 -6.22
CA ALA A 448 -5.46 13.44 -6.42
C ALA A 448 -6.72 13.83 -7.23
N SER A 449 -7.29 12.95 -8.06
CA SER A 449 -8.52 13.27 -8.80
C SER A 449 -9.74 13.42 -7.90
N PHE A 450 -9.75 12.76 -6.72
CA PHE A 450 -10.89 12.79 -5.79
C PHE A 450 -10.85 13.95 -4.80
N PHE A 451 -9.68 14.54 -4.54
CA PHE A 451 -9.53 15.62 -3.58
C PHE A 451 -9.62 17.01 -4.23
N SER A 452 -10.33 17.91 -3.54
CA SER A 452 -10.42 19.34 -3.90
C SER A 452 -9.71 20.26 -2.89
N SER A 453 -9.40 19.74 -1.69
CA SER A 453 -8.77 20.49 -0.59
C SER A 453 -7.48 19.82 -0.17
N VAL A 454 -6.39 20.60 -0.11
CA VAL A 454 -5.07 20.14 0.32
C VAL A 454 -5.11 19.58 1.76
N LYS A 455 -5.84 20.22 2.68
CA LYS A 455 -5.91 19.80 4.08
C LYS A 455 -6.51 18.39 4.24
N MET A 456 -7.56 18.09 3.47
CA MET A 456 -8.17 16.75 3.49
C MET A 456 -7.23 15.72 2.88
N ALA A 457 -6.59 16.05 1.76
CA ALA A 457 -5.64 15.18 1.10
C ALA A 457 -4.43 14.84 1.99
N THR A 458 -3.92 15.81 2.76
CA THR A 458 -2.83 15.57 3.71
C THR A 458 -3.24 14.60 4.82
N VAL A 459 -4.42 14.79 5.42
CA VAL A 459 -4.87 13.93 6.53
C VAL A 459 -5.14 12.51 6.04
N VAL A 460 -5.86 12.36 4.93
CA VAL A 460 -6.12 11.04 4.34
C VAL A 460 -4.82 10.39 3.86
N GLY A 461 -3.89 11.16 3.31
CA GLY A 461 -2.57 10.68 2.92
C GLY A 461 -1.82 10.06 4.11
N TYR A 462 -1.70 10.76 5.23
CA TYR A 462 -1.04 10.21 6.42
C TYR A 462 -1.82 9.05 7.05
N MET A 463 -3.16 9.12 7.08
CA MET A 463 -3.99 8.01 7.56
C MET A 463 -3.78 6.75 6.73
N TYR A 464 -3.63 6.89 5.40
CA TYR A 464 -3.28 5.80 4.52
C TYR A 464 -1.91 5.21 4.90
N VAL A 465 -0.86 6.03 5.04
CA VAL A 465 0.50 5.58 5.38
C VAL A 465 0.56 4.79 6.69
N PHE A 466 -0.03 5.33 7.76
CA PHE A 466 -0.01 4.65 9.05
C PHE A 466 -0.96 3.44 9.06
N GLY A 467 -2.13 3.58 8.43
CA GLY A 467 -3.15 2.55 8.34
C GLY A 467 -2.69 1.33 7.56
N SER A 468 -2.10 1.51 6.37
CA SER A 468 -1.55 0.44 5.53
C SER A 468 -0.48 -0.37 6.27
N GLY A 469 0.47 0.30 6.95
CA GLY A 469 1.51 -0.37 7.72
C GLY A 469 0.96 -1.14 8.93
N LEU A 470 0.08 -0.51 9.73
CA LEU A 470 -0.53 -1.17 10.91
C LEU A 470 -1.42 -2.34 10.52
N LEU A 471 -2.32 -2.16 9.55
CA LEU A 471 -3.15 -3.24 9.03
C LEU A 471 -2.29 -4.32 8.36
N GLY A 472 -1.21 -3.94 7.69
CA GLY A 472 -0.21 -4.87 7.17
C GLY A 472 0.34 -5.80 8.27
N ALA A 473 0.83 -5.21 9.35
CA ALA A 473 1.47 -5.94 10.44
C ALA A 473 0.52 -6.72 11.34
N PHE A 474 -0.64 -6.16 11.67
CA PHE A 474 -1.55 -6.70 12.68
C PHE A 474 -2.78 -7.42 12.10
N LEU A 475 -3.01 -7.37 10.80
CA LEU A 475 -4.14 -8.04 10.15
C LEU A 475 -3.67 -8.87 8.96
N PHE A 476 -3.02 -8.25 7.98
CA PHE A 476 -2.67 -8.90 6.72
C PHE A 476 -1.64 -10.01 6.90
N ARG A 477 -0.65 -9.79 7.77
CA ARG A 477 0.37 -10.80 8.12
C ARG A 477 -0.21 -12.14 8.53
N PHE A 478 -1.26 -12.14 9.35
CA PHE A 478 -1.90 -13.36 9.84
C PHE A 478 -2.49 -14.21 8.71
N PHE A 479 -3.04 -13.57 7.67
CA PHE A 479 -3.71 -14.28 6.58
C PHE A 479 -2.74 -14.95 5.60
N PHE A 480 -1.59 -14.34 5.32
CA PHE A 480 -0.64 -14.93 4.37
C PHE A 480 0.37 -15.89 5.01
N GLU A 481 0.55 -15.84 6.34
CA GLU A 481 1.37 -16.83 7.07
C GLU A 481 0.60 -18.16 7.21
N ASP A 482 -0.73 -18.11 7.21
CA ASP A 482 -1.59 -19.28 7.25
C ASP A 482 -1.70 -19.96 5.86
N LYS A 483 -1.04 -21.12 5.73
CA LYS A 483 -1.08 -21.94 4.50
C LYS A 483 -2.46 -22.50 4.16
N THR A 484 -3.40 -22.50 5.10
CA THR A 484 -4.77 -22.98 4.88
C THR A 484 -5.69 -21.90 4.30
N PHE A 485 -5.27 -20.63 4.34
CA PHE A 485 -6.09 -19.53 3.88
C PHE A 485 -6.13 -19.46 2.34
N PRO A 486 -7.31 -19.20 1.72
CA PRO A 486 -7.43 -19.20 0.27
C PRO A 486 -6.63 -18.06 -0.39
N TYR A 487 -5.76 -18.42 -1.34
CA TYR A 487 -4.91 -17.48 -2.09
C TYR A 487 -5.69 -16.35 -2.76
N GLY A 488 -6.91 -16.62 -3.26
CA GLY A 488 -7.74 -15.61 -3.92
C GLY A 488 -8.07 -14.41 -3.03
N TRP A 489 -8.24 -14.61 -1.72
CA TRP A 489 -8.50 -13.51 -0.78
C TRP A 489 -7.23 -12.70 -0.46
N ILE A 490 -6.07 -13.35 -0.43
CA ILE A 490 -4.76 -12.68 -0.29
C ILE A 490 -4.55 -11.74 -1.47
N LEU A 491 -4.78 -12.23 -2.69
CA LEU A 491 -4.67 -11.43 -3.91
C LEU A 491 -5.57 -10.19 -3.88
N VAL A 492 -6.82 -10.32 -3.40
CA VAL A 492 -7.75 -9.18 -3.28
C VAL A 492 -7.27 -8.13 -2.28
N MET A 493 -6.67 -8.55 -1.17
CA MET A 493 -6.09 -7.61 -0.21
C MET A 493 -4.86 -6.92 -0.80
N GLU A 494 -4.02 -7.66 -1.54
CA GLU A 494 -2.80 -7.11 -2.17
C GLU A 494 -3.07 -6.04 -3.23
N ILE A 495 -4.29 -5.97 -3.80
CA ILE A 495 -4.75 -4.88 -4.69
C ILE A 495 -4.54 -3.49 -4.07
N VAL A 496 -4.54 -3.40 -2.73
CA VAL A 496 -4.21 -2.17 -2.02
C VAL A 496 -2.68 -2.00 -2.03
N PRO A 497 -2.13 -0.95 -2.70
CA PRO A 497 -0.68 -0.85 -2.91
C PRO A 497 0.20 -0.86 -1.65
N GLY A 498 -0.36 -0.51 -0.50
CA GLY A 498 0.37 -0.54 0.77
C GLY A 498 0.50 -1.95 1.35
N PHE A 499 -0.42 -2.86 1.04
CA PHE A 499 -0.33 -4.26 1.44
C PHE A 499 0.63 -5.05 0.53
N SER A 500 0.65 -4.77 -0.78
CA SER A 500 1.66 -5.37 -1.67
C SER A 500 3.08 -4.90 -1.31
N LEU A 501 3.25 -3.62 -0.97
CA LEU A 501 4.52 -3.10 -0.42
C LEU A 501 4.91 -3.80 0.89
N TYR A 502 3.96 -3.92 1.84
CA TYR A 502 4.21 -4.59 3.11
C TYR A 502 4.66 -6.05 2.91
N ARG A 503 3.98 -6.81 2.03
CA ARG A 503 4.35 -8.20 1.71
C ARG A 503 5.76 -8.29 1.12
N GLY A 504 6.10 -7.44 0.17
CA GLY A 504 7.45 -7.45 -0.44
C GLY A 504 8.56 -7.13 0.56
N LEU A 505 8.33 -6.18 1.47
CA LEU A 505 9.28 -5.86 2.54
C LEU A 505 9.37 -6.97 3.59
N TYR A 506 8.26 -7.65 3.89
CA TYR A 506 8.23 -8.82 4.76
C TYR A 506 9.09 -9.95 4.18
N GLU A 507 8.95 -10.28 2.90
CA GLU A 507 9.76 -11.32 2.24
C GLU A 507 11.26 -10.97 2.26
N LEU A 508 11.62 -9.73 1.90
CA LEU A 508 13.01 -9.26 2.01
C LEU A 508 13.53 -9.31 3.46
N GLY A 509 12.68 -9.03 4.44
CA GLY A 509 13.00 -9.10 5.87
C GLY A 509 13.27 -10.52 6.35
N GLN A 510 12.44 -11.48 5.95
CA GLN A 510 12.58 -12.88 6.34
C GLN A 510 13.86 -13.50 5.78
N TYR A 511 14.18 -13.25 4.51
CA TYR A 511 15.43 -13.74 3.91
C TYR A 511 16.67 -13.08 4.54
N ALA A 512 16.59 -11.81 4.92
CA ALA A 512 17.67 -11.15 5.66
C ALA A 512 17.86 -11.76 7.07
N PHE A 513 16.75 -12.04 7.77
CA PHE A 513 16.79 -12.67 9.09
C PHE A 513 17.35 -14.09 9.02
N SER A 514 16.84 -14.92 8.10
CA SER A 514 17.33 -16.29 7.89
C SER A 514 18.81 -16.29 7.51
N GLY A 515 19.24 -15.38 6.63
CA GLY A 515 20.65 -15.27 6.26
C GLY A 515 21.56 -14.90 7.43
N SER A 516 21.11 -14.00 8.32
CA SER A 516 21.87 -13.63 9.52
C SER A 516 21.90 -14.73 10.59
N SER A 517 20.78 -15.40 10.82
CA SER A 517 20.60 -16.31 11.97
C SER A 517 21.00 -17.75 11.66
N MET A 518 20.83 -18.19 10.41
CA MET A 518 21.09 -19.58 9.97
C MET A 518 22.35 -19.69 9.10
N GLY A 519 23.08 -18.59 8.87
CA GLY A 519 24.25 -18.56 7.99
C GLY A 519 23.91 -18.76 6.51
N ALA A 520 22.64 -18.61 6.13
CA ALA A 520 22.17 -18.73 4.75
C ALA A 520 22.52 -17.47 3.93
N THR A 521 22.43 -17.58 2.60
CA THR A 521 22.51 -16.40 1.72
C THR A 521 21.20 -15.62 1.76
N GLY A 522 21.26 -14.29 1.65
CA GLY A 522 20.07 -13.44 1.53
C GLY A 522 19.24 -13.70 0.26
N MET A 523 18.21 -12.88 0.06
CA MET A 523 17.36 -12.95 -1.14
C MET A 523 18.20 -12.72 -2.40
N THR A 524 18.18 -13.69 -3.31
CA THR A 524 18.78 -13.61 -4.65
C THR A 524 17.74 -13.83 -5.73
N TRP A 525 18.06 -13.52 -6.99
CA TRP A 525 17.18 -13.84 -8.13
C TRP A 525 16.85 -15.33 -8.26
N ARG A 526 17.74 -16.22 -7.79
CA ARG A 526 17.49 -17.67 -7.81
C ARG A 526 16.42 -18.06 -6.80
N SER A 527 16.40 -17.41 -5.64
CA SER A 527 15.43 -17.63 -4.58
C SER A 527 13.99 -17.31 -5.00
N MET A 528 13.77 -16.51 -6.05
CA MET A 528 12.42 -16.19 -6.58
C MET A 528 11.75 -17.35 -7.32
N LYS A 529 12.48 -18.45 -7.58
CA LYS A 529 11.91 -19.68 -8.14
C LYS A 529 11.37 -20.62 -7.06
N ASP A 530 11.64 -20.34 -5.79
CA ASP A 530 11.15 -21.13 -4.67
C ASP A 530 9.62 -20.95 -4.52
N PRO A 531 8.81 -22.02 -4.51
CA PRO A 531 7.37 -21.93 -4.30
C PRO A 531 6.96 -21.33 -2.95
N LEU A 532 7.87 -21.28 -1.97
CA LEU A 532 7.62 -20.63 -0.68
C LEU A 532 7.88 -19.11 -0.70
N ASN A 533 8.47 -18.59 -1.78
CA ASN A 533 8.82 -17.18 -1.90
C ASN A 533 7.72 -16.39 -2.63
N GLY A 534 7.03 -15.50 -1.92
CA GLY A 534 5.98 -14.64 -2.50
C GLY A 534 6.50 -13.44 -3.30
N MET A 535 7.81 -13.17 -3.31
CA MET A 535 8.37 -11.94 -3.91
C MET A 535 8.08 -11.80 -5.40
N ARG A 536 8.06 -12.92 -6.14
CA ARG A 536 7.74 -12.92 -7.57
C ARG A 536 6.30 -12.44 -7.81
N ASP A 537 5.36 -12.99 -7.06
CA ASP A 537 3.94 -12.66 -7.16
C ASP A 537 3.73 -11.17 -6.83
N VAL A 538 4.32 -10.71 -5.72
CA VAL A 538 4.28 -9.29 -5.32
C VAL A 538 4.78 -8.38 -6.44
N LEU A 539 5.95 -8.66 -7.03
CA LEU A 539 6.49 -7.84 -8.12
C LEU A 539 5.58 -7.83 -9.36
N THR A 540 4.96 -8.96 -9.68
CA THR A 540 4.00 -9.03 -10.80
C THR A 540 2.75 -8.21 -10.52
N ILE A 541 2.18 -8.34 -9.31
CA ILE A 541 0.99 -7.61 -8.88
C ILE A 541 1.26 -6.10 -8.88
N MET A 542 2.34 -5.65 -8.25
CA MET A 542 2.72 -4.23 -8.23
C MET A 542 2.93 -3.65 -9.62
N SER A 543 3.51 -4.43 -10.55
CA SER A 543 3.72 -4.00 -11.94
C SER A 543 2.39 -3.85 -12.69
N VAL A 544 1.46 -4.77 -12.49
CA VAL A 544 0.11 -4.73 -13.10
C VAL A 544 -0.70 -3.58 -12.51
N GLU A 545 -0.71 -3.42 -11.19
CA GLU A 545 -1.36 -2.30 -10.49
C GLU A 545 -0.83 -0.96 -10.95
N TRP A 546 0.49 -0.83 -11.10
CA TRP A 546 1.11 0.40 -11.60
C TRP A 546 0.55 0.78 -12.97
N ALA A 547 0.51 -0.17 -13.92
CA ALA A 547 -0.03 0.08 -15.25
C ALA A 547 -1.52 0.46 -15.21
N LEU A 548 -2.33 -0.27 -14.42
CA LEU A 548 -3.77 -0.02 -14.29
C LEU A 548 -4.07 1.33 -13.64
N LEU A 549 -3.42 1.66 -12.52
CA LEU A 549 -3.60 2.93 -11.82
C LEU A 549 -3.15 4.11 -12.67
N LEU A 550 -2.09 3.97 -13.46
CA LEU A 550 -1.63 5.04 -14.35
C LEU A 550 -2.66 5.32 -15.45
N ILE A 551 -3.23 4.28 -16.07
CA ILE A 551 -4.30 4.43 -17.08
C ILE A 551 -5.53 5.07 -16.46
N LEU A 552 -5.94 4.60 -15.27
CA LEU A 552 -7.11 5.12 -14.58
C LEU A 552 -6.92 6.58 -14.14
N ALA A 553 -5.71 6.95 -13.69
CA ALA A 553 -5.38 8.33 -13.34
C ALA A 553 -5.44 9.27 -14.55
N LEU A 554 -4.92 8.84 -15.71
CA LEU A 554 -5.03 9.61 -16.96
C LEU A 554 -6.49 9.80 -17.39
N TYR A 555 -7.29 8.74 -17.27
CA TYR A 555 -8.72 8.77 -17.61
C TYR A 555 -9.51 9.73 -16.70
N LEU A 556 -9.33 9.63 -15.38
CA LEU A 556 -10.03 10.48 -14.42
C LEU A 556 -9.60 11.95 -14.50
N ASP A 557 -8.32 12.23 -14.77
CA ASP A 557 -7.83 13.59 -14.96
C ASP A 557 -8.48 14.25 -16.18
N GLN A 558 -8.60 13.53 -17.30
CA GLN A 558 -9.33 13.99 -18.48
C GLN A 558 -10.81 14.24 -18.18
N ALA A 559 -11.47 13.31 -17.47
CA ALA A 559 -12.87 13.46 -17.07
C ALA A 559 -13.08 14.67 -16.14
N SER A 560 -12.16 14.91 -15.20
CA SER A 560 -12.24 16.03 -14.25
C SER A 560 -12.05 17.40 -14.91
N LEU A 561 -11.24 17.49 -15.98
CA LEU A 561 -11.02 18.73 -16.74
C LEU A 561 -12.21 19.12 -17.62
N LEU A 562 -13.10 18.17 -17.93
CA LEU A 562 -14.30 18.40 -18.74
C LEU A 562 -15.51 18.93 -17.97
N GLY A 563 -15.43 19.01 -16.63
CA GLY A 563 -16.30 19.83 -15.79
C GLY A 563 -17.80 19.52 -15.85
N ASP A 564 -18.27 18.76 -14.85
CA ASP A 564 -19.54 18.95 -14.13
C ASP A 564 -20.89 18.84 -14.88
N SER A 565 -20.93 18.26 -16.10
CA SER A 565 -22.20 18.00 -16.81
C SER A 565 -22.52 16.51 -17.08
N VAL A 566 -21.73 15.57 -16.58
CA VAL A 566 -22.02 14.12 -16.78
C VAL A 566 -21.74 13.33 -15.51
N THR A 567 -22.61 13.48 -14.52
CA THR A 567 -22.95 12.34 -13.67
C THR A 567 -23.76 11.36 -14.52
N LYS A 568 -23.08 10.39 -15.16
CA LYS A 568 -23.53 8.99 -15.40
C LYS A 568 -22.64 8.27 -16.43
N ASN A 569 -22.18 7.08 -16.02
CA ASN A 569 -21.58 5.97 -16.78
C ASN A 569 -20.08 6.03 -17.19
N PRO A 570 -19.19 5.29 -16.47
CA PRO A 570 -17.79 5.08 -16.85
C PRO A 570 -17.57 4.15 -18.06
N PHE A 571 -18.61 3.56 -18.67
CA PHE A 571 -18.49 2.57 -19.76
C PHE A 571 -18.75 3.10 -21.19
N SER A 572 -18.96 4.39 -21.40
CA SER A 572 -19.29 4.95 -22.72
C SER A 572 -18.11 5.03 -23.71
N CYS A 573 -16.87 5.01 -23.22
CA CYS A 573 -15.68 5.25 -24.06
C CYS A 573 -15.28 4.05 -24.95
N PHE A 574 -15.80 2.85 -24.70
CA PHE A 574 -15.53 1.66 -25.53
C PHE A 574 -16.21 1.68 -26.91
N ARG A 575 -16.97 2.74 -27.25
CA ARG A 575 -17.58 2.89 -28.58
C ARG A 575 -16.71 3.64 -29.60
N CYS A 576 -15.55 4.17 -29.22
CA CYS A 576 -14.67 4.92 -30.12
C CYS A 576 -13.86 4.06 -31.12
N LEU A 577 -14.02 2.74 -31.12
CA LEU A 577 -13.36 1.81 -32.04
C LEU A 577 -14.24 1.30 -33.19
N GLN A 578 -15.48 1.80 -33.32
CA GLN A 578 -16.31 1.49 -34.49
C GLN A 578 -16.23 2.59 -35.56
N LYS A 579 -15.91 2.13 -36.77
CA LYS A 579 -15.60 2.85 -38.00
C LYS A 579 -16.49 4.07 -38.27
N LYS A 580 -15.85 5.09 -38.85
CA LYS A 580 -16.44 6.23 -39.57
C LYS A 580 -17.66 5.82 -40.39
N HIS A 581 -18.81 6.42 -40.09
CA HIS A 581 -19.80 6.79 -41.10
C HIS A 581 -20.23 8.24 -40.87
N ALA A 582 -20.26 9.01 -41.95
CA ALA A 582 -20.71 10.39 -41.98
C ALA A 582 -22.19 10.47 -41.55
N PRO A 583 -22.58 11.40 -40.68
CA PRO A 583 -23.98 11.68 -40.46
C PRO A 583 -24.47 12.62 -41.56
N SER A 584 -25.48 12.15 -42.29
CA SER A 584 -26.32 12.96 -43.18
C SER A 584 -27.03 14.06 -42.39
N LEU A 585 -27.12 15.24 -43.00
CA LEU A 585 -27.95 16.35 -42.56
C LEU A 585 -29.41 15.86 -42.43
N HIS A 586 -29.91 15.74 -41.21
CA HIS A 586 -31.32 15.50 -40.95
C HIS A 586 -31.81 16.55 -39.96
N GLU A 587 -32.69 17.43 -40.43
CA GLU A 587 -33.53 18.29 -39.60
C GLU A 587 -34.39 17.41 -38.68
N PRO A 588 -34.36 17.64 -37.36
CA PRO A 588 -35.41 17.16 -36.50
C PRO A 588 -36.51 18.22 -36.45
N SER A 589 -37.59 17.97 -37.21
CA SER A 589 -38.89 18.56 -36.94
C SER A 589 -39.41 18.03 -35.60
N PHE A 590 -39.51 18.88 -34.58
CA PHE A 590 -40.31 18.58 -33.39
C PHE A 590 -41.37 19.66 -33.21
N SER A 591 -42.61 19.20 -33.32
CA SER A 591 -43.86 19.92 -33.11
C SER A 591 -44.02 20.37 -31.66
N GLN A 592 -44.14 21.69 -31.50
CA GLN A 592 -45.22 22.37 -30.80
C GLN A 592 -45.82 21.68 -29.55
N GLN A 593 -45.34 22.06 -28.36
CA GLN A 593 -46.17 22.39 -27.20
C GLN A 593 -45.30 22.99 -26.09
N ASP A 594 -45.22 24.33 -26.06
CA ASP A 594 -45.04 25.10 -24.83
C ASP A 594 -45.45 26.55 -25.10
N SER A 595 -46.76 26.78 -25.02
CA SER A 595 -47.36 28.10 -25.04
C SER A 595 -47.18 28.77 -23.69
N LYS A 596 -46.08 29.50 -23.51
CA LYS A 596 -46.04 30.73 -22.71
C LYS A 596 -45.39 31.81 -23.55
N VAL A 597 -46.23 32.61 -24.21
CA VAL A 597 -45.85 33.79 -24.98
C VAL A 597 -45.24 34.81 -24.02
N VAL A 598 -43.92 34.79 -23.88
CA VAL A 598 -43.15 35.95 -23.43
C VAL A 598 -42.79 36.72 -24.69
N LEU A 599 -43.56 37.77 -24.97
CA LEU A 599 -43.24 38.82 -25.95
C LEU A 599 -41.92 39.49 -25.51
N ASN A 600 -40.78 38.88 -25.85
CA ASN A 600 -39.50 39.55 -25.79
C ASN A 600 -39.43 40.45 -27.03
N MET A 601 -39.76 41.73 -26.86
CA MET A 601 -39.30 42.77 -27.80
C MET A 601 -37.77 42.73 -27.83
N GLU A 602 -37.19 41.96 -28.76
CA GLU A 602 -35.76 42.03 -29.03
C GLU A 602 -35.45 43.45 -29.50
N LYS A 603 -34.55 44.13 -28.79
CA LYS A 603 -34.10 45.47 -29.17
C LYS A 603 -33.49 45.43 -30.58
N SER A 604 -33.71 46.48 -31.37
CA SER A 604 -33.32 46.51 -32.79
C SER A 604 -31.82 46.33 -33.01
N ASP A 605 -30.99 46.78 -32.07
CA ASP A 605 -29.53 46.64 -32.09
C ASP A 605 -29.08 45.18 -31.99
N VAL A 606 -29.71 44.39 -31.12
CA VAL A 606 -29.40 42.95 -30.94
C VAL A 606 -29.83 42.15 -32.17
N ALA A 607 -30.99 42.48 -32.76
CA ALA A 607 -31.46 41.85 -33.98
C ALA A 607 -30.56 42.18 -35.19
N LEU A 608 -30.03 43.40 -35.25
CA LEU A 608 -29.11 43.85 -36.30
C LEU A 608 -27.75 43.16 -36.17
N GLU A 609 -27.18 43.10 -34.96
CA GLU A 609 -25.92 42.38 -34.70
C GLU A 609 -26.06 40.87 -35.02
N ARG A 610 -27.22 40.25 -34.71
CA ARG A 610 -27.49 38.86 -35.09
C ARG A 610 -27.49 38.65 -36.61
N LYS A 611 -28.11 39.57 -37.37
CA LYS A 611 -28.06 39.52 -38.84
C LYS A 611 -26.64 39.67 -39.38
N VAL A 612 -25.83 40.53 -38.76
CA VAL A 612 -24.40 40.70 -39.10
C VAL A 612 -23.62 39.41 -38.85
N VAL A 613 -23.85 38.75 -37.71
CA VAL A 613 -23.25 37.43 -37.40
C VAL A 613 -23.66 36.40 -38.45
N GLU A 614 -24.96 36.28 -38.75
CA GLU A 614 -25.49 35.32 -39.73
C GLU A 614 -24.90 35.54 -41.14
N GLN A 615 -24.70 36.80 -41.56
CA GLN A 615 -24.03 37.12 -42.82
C GLN A 615 -22.55 36.74 -42.81
N LEU A 616 -21.84 37.01 -41.71
CA LEU A 616 -20.40 36.73 -41.59
C LEU A 616 -20.07 35.24 -41.44
N LEU A 617 -21.02 34.41 -41.00
CA LEU A 617 -20.86 32.95 -40.99
C LEU A 617 -20.89 32.36 -42.41
N VAL A 618 -21.52 33.06 -43.36
CA VAL A 618 -21.62 32.64 -44.77
C VAL A 618 -20.44 33.14 -45.61
N ASP A 619 -19.74 34.18 -45.17
CA ASP A 619 -18.57 34.74 -45.86
C ASP A 619 -17.24 34.12 -45.34
N PRO A 620 -16.58 33.23 -46.11
CA PRO A 620 -15.32 32.60 -45.70
C PRO A 620 -14.12 33.56 -45.66
N ASN A 621 -14.23 34.79 -46.20
CA ASN A 621 -13.14 35.78 -46.23
C ASN A 621 -13.19 36.82 -45.10
N ALA A 622 -14.18 36.74 -44.20
CA ALA A 622 -14.31 37.69 -43.09
C ALA A 622 -13.24 37.48 -42.00
N ASN A 623 -12.11 38.19 -42.10
CA ASN A 623 -11.01 38.15 -41.11
C ASN A 623 -11.38 38.89 -39.79
N LYS A 624 -12.35 38.35 -39.04
CA LYS A 624 -12.78 38.85 -37.72
C LYS A 624 -12.01 38.14 -36.60
N ALA A 625 -11.86 38.83 -35.47
CA ALA A 625 -11.11 38.29 -34.33
C ALA A 625 -11.96 37.31 -33.51
N ILE A 626 -13.23 37.64 -33.27
CA ILE A 626 -14.18 36.81 -32.53
C ILE A 626 -15.57 36.91 -33.18
N ILE A 627 -16.23 35.77 -33.34
CA ILE A 627 -17.63 35.67 -33.79
C ILE A 627 -18.35 34.74 -32.81
N CYS A 628 -19.40 35.22 -32.14
CA CYS A 628 -20.26 34.40 -31.29
C CYS A 628 -21.60 34.23 -31.99
N ASP A 629 -22.05 32.98 -32.17
CA ASP A 629 -23.34 32.65 -32.77
C ASP A 629 -24.25 31.98 -31.75
N LYS A 630 -25.32 32.71 -31.37
CA LYS A 630 -26.41 32.24 -30.49
C LYS A 630 -25.90 31.50 -29.25
N LEU A 631 -24.81 31.98 -28.65
CA LEU A 631 -24.14 31.32 -27.53
C LEU A 631 -25.04 31.28 -26.28
N ARG A 632 -25.38 30.08 -25.80
CA ARG A 632 -26.31 29.86 -24.69
C ARG A 632 -25.69 29.01 -23.60
N LYS A 633 -25.96 29.35 -22.34
CA LYS A 633 -25.61 28.52 -21.18
C LYS A 633 -26.78 28.37 -20.23
N VAL A 634 -27.10 27.11 -19.92
CA VAL A 634 -28.05 26.70 -18.89
C VAL A 634 -27.31 25.85 -17.87
N TYR A 635 -27.45 26.17 -16.59
CA TYR A 635 -27.02 25.32 -15.50
C TYR A 635 -28.24 24.57 -14.98
N ALA A 636 -28.12 23.24 -14.90
CA ALA A 636 -29.18 22.40 -14.38
C ALA A 636 -29.47 22.76 -12.91
N GLY A 637 -30.75 22.83 -12.56
CA GLY A 637 -31.17 23.00 -11.18
C GLY A 637 -30.71 21.84 -10.30
N ARG A 638 -30.25 22.15 -9.08
CA ARG A 638 -30.03 21.16 -8.01
C ARG A 638 -31.01 21.43 -6.87
N ASP A 639 -31.39 20.38 -6.15
CA ASP A 639 -32.23 20.45 -4.95
C ASP A 639 -33.63 21.05 -5.19
N GLY A 640 -34.28 20.65 -6.30
CA GLY A 640 -35.64 21.10 -6.65
C GLY A 640 -35.74 22.50 -7.25
N ASN A 641 -34.62 23.21 -7.42
CA ASN A 641 -34.61 24.51 -8.10
C ASN A 641 -34.77 24.37 -9.62
N PRO A 642 -35.39 25.34 -10.31
CA PRO A 642 -35.48 25.36 -11.77
C PRO A 642 -34.11 25.63 -12.43
N ASP A 643 -33.98 25.22 -13.68
CA ASP A 643 -32.80 25.47 -14.49
C ASP A 643 -32.45 26.97 -14.59
N LYS A 644 -31.19 27.30 -14.29
CA LYS A 644 -30.70 28.68 -14.30
C LYS A 644 -30.08 29.00 -15.64
N LEU A 645 -30.81 29.76 -16.45
CA LEU A 645 -30.35 30.23 -17.75
C LEU A 645 -29.41 31.44 -17.58
N ALA A 646 -28.10 31.18 -17.66
CA ALA A 646 -27.04 32.16 -17.41
C ALA A 646 -26.72 33.03 -18.63
N VAL A 647 -26.79 32.50 -19.85
CA VAL A 647 -26.57 33.27 -21.10
C VAL A 647 -27.69 32.94 -22.09
N ARG A 648 -28.40 33.97 -22.56
CA ARG A 648 -29.62 33.88 -23.39
C ARG A 648 -29.33 34.01 -24.90
N GLY A 649 -28.49 33.15 -25.48
CA GLY A 649 -28.26 33.15 -26.95
C GLY A 649 -27.56 34.41 -27.47
N LEU A 650 -26.39 34.74 -26.91
CA LEU A 650 -25.62 35.93 -27.27
C LEU A 650 -24.99 35.79 -28.67
N SER A 651 -25.25 36.76 -29.54
CA SER A 651 -24.60 36.90 -30.85
C SER A 651 -23.76 38.18 -30.84
N LEU A 652 -22.48 38.10 -31.19
CA LEU A 652 -21.51 39.20 -31.06
C LEU A 652 -20.37 39.05 -32.06
N VAL A 653 -19.97 40.14 -32.73
CA VAL A 653 -18.77 40.17 -33.58
C VAL A 653 -17.77 41.18 -33.05
N LEU A 654 -16.50 40.77 -32.97
CA LEU A 654 -15.40 41.65 -32.57
C LEU A 654 -14.32 41.71 -33.66
N GLN A 655 -13.95 42.93 -34.05
CA GLN A 655 -12.87 43.15 -35.01
C GLN A 655 -11.51 43.21 -34.32
N LYS A 656 -10.44 42.97 -35.09
CA LYS A 656 -9.07 43.25 -34.63
C LYS A 656 -8.94 44.74 -34.31
N GLY A 657 -8.28 45.07 -33.20
CA GLY A 657 -8.14 46.46 -32.78
C GLY A 657 -9.31 47.01 -31.95
N GLN A 658 -10.34 46.21 -31.69
CA GLN A 658 -11.49 46.61 -30.88
C GLN A 658 -11.39 46.10 -29.44
N CYS A 659 -11.90 46.92 -28.52
CA CYS A 659 -12.01 46.58 -27.10
C CYS A 659 -13.49 46.64 -26.73
N PHE A 660 -14.05 45.50 -26.32
CA PHE A 660 -15.46 45.34 -25.97
C PHE A 660 -15.62 45.14 -24.46
N GLY A 661 -16.41 46.01 -23.84
CA GLY A 661 -16.71 45.97 -22.41
C GLY A 661 -18.10 45.43 -22.14
N MET A 662 -18.19 44.31 -21.41
CA MET A 662 -19.43 43.77 -20.89
C MET A 662 -19.74 44.37 -19.52
N LEU A 663 -20.76 45.22 -19.46
CA LEU A 663 -21.21 45.86 -18.22
C LEU A 663 -22.54 45.25 -17.78
N GLY A 664 -22.66 44.93 -16.49
CA GLY A 664 -23.92 44.48 -15.90
C GLY A 664 -23.77 44.18 -14.41
N PRO A 665 -24.88 43.99 -13.68
CA PRO A 665 -24.83 43.60 -12.27
C PRO A 665 -24.27 42.17 -12.08
N ASN A 666 -23.95 41.83 -10.83
CA ASN A 666 -23.59 40.46 -10.46
C ASN A 666 -24.73 39.51 -10.82
N GLY A 667 -24.42 38.37 -11.42
CA GLY A 667 -25.42 37.40 -11.87
C GLY A 667 -25.91 37.56 -13.31
N ALA A 668 -25.53 38.62 -14.03
CA ALA A 668 -25.90 38.84 -15.45
C ALA A 668 -25.28 37.85 -16.46
N GLY A 669 -24.50 36.85 -16.01
CA GLY A 669 -23.89 35.84 -16.88
C GLY A 669 -22.52 36.20 -17.48
N LYS A 670 -21.94 37.36 -17.16
CA LYS A 670 -20.64 37.85 -17.66
C LYS A 670 -19.49 36.84 -17.51
N THR A 671 -19.27 36.35 -16.30
CA THR A 671 -18.25 35.32 -16.02
C THR A 671 -18.58 33.99 -16.71
N SER A 672 -19.85 33.63 -16.85
CA SER A 672 -20.25 32.43 -17.61
C SER A 672 -19.91 32.56 -19.09
N PHE A 673 -20.09 33.75 -19.68
CA PHE A 673 -19.66 34.03 -21.05
C PHE A 673 -18.14 33.90 -21.22
N ILE A 674 -17.35 34.58 -20.37
CA ILE A 674 -15.89 34.46 -20.43
C ILE A 674 -15.46 32.99 -20.27
N ASN A 675 -16.03 32.27 -19.29
CA ASN A 675 -15.72 30.86 -19.06
C ASN A 675 -16.04 29.96 -20.26
N MET A 676 -17.08 30.28 -21.04
CA MET A 676 -17.33 29.58 -22.31
C MET A 676 -16.29 29.91 -23.36
N MET A 677 -15.96 31.19 -23.55
CA MET A 677 -14.98 31.62 -24.55
C MET A 677 -13.56 31.10 -24.29
N ILE A 678 -13.18 30.93 -23.02
CA ILE A 678 -11.88 30.36 -22.62
C ILE A 678 -11.94 28.83 -22.44
N GLY A 679 -13.07 28.19 -22.77
CA GLY A 679 -13.24 26.72 -22.72
C GLY A 679 -13.21 26.09 -21.33
N LEU A 680 -13.45 26.87 -20.27
CA LEU A 680 -13.67 26.34 -18.92
C LEU A 680 -15.02 25.65 -18.78
N ILE A 681 -16.01 26.11 -19.54
CA ILE A 681 -17.39 25.63 -19.49
C ILE A 681 -17.86 25.43 -20.93
N ARG A 682 -18.39 24.26 -21.26
CA ARG A 682 -18.99 24.06 -22.59
C ARG A 682 -20.31 24.83 -22.73
N PRO A 683 -20.56 25.49 -23.88
CA PRO A 683 -21.86 26.08 -24.17
C PRO A 683 -22.94 24.99 -24.21
N THR A 684 -24.16 25.33 -23.79
CA THR A 684 -25.32 24.42 -23.87
C THR A 684 -25.85 24.36 -25.30
N SER A 685 -25.82 25.47 -26.03
CA SER A 685 -26.11 25.54 -27.46
C SER A 685 -25.43 26.77 -28.07
N GLY A 686 -25.31 26.80 -29.40
CA GLY A 686 -24.55 27.83 -30.13
C GLY A 686 -23.04 27.56 -30.14
N THR A 687 -22.30 28.36 -30.90
CA THR A 687 -20.85 28.22 -31.06
C THR A 687 -20.16 29.58 -31.07
N ALA A 688 -18.83 29.59 -30.98
CA ALA A 688 -18.03 30.78 -31.19
C ALA A 688 -16.76 30.44 -31.97
N TYR A 689 -16.33 31.39 -32.81
CA TYR A 689 -15.13 31.30 -33.62
C TYR A 689 -14.12 32.35 -33.18
N VAL A 690 -12.88 31.95 -32.93
CA VAL A 690 -11.76 32.83 -32.63
C VAL A 690 -10.75 32.71 -33.77
N HIS A 691 -10.60 33.76 -34.58
CA HIS A 691 -9.83 33.72 -35.84
C HIS A 691 -10.21 32.52 -36.74
N GLY A 692 -11.51 32.27 -36.90
CA GLY A 692 -12.03 31.17 -37.72
C GLY A 692 -11.91 29.77 -37.09
N MET A 693 -11.39 29.64 -35.87
CA MET A 693 -11.31 28.38 -35.14
C MET A 693 -12.48 28.24 -34.16
N ASP A 694 -13.18 27.10 -34.17
CA ASP A 694 -14.32 26.86 -33.29
C ASP A 694 -13.88 26.52 -31.85
N ILE A 695 -14.51 27.14 -30.85
CA ILE A 695 -14.26 26.91 -29.41
C ILE A 695 -14.63 25.50 -28.91
N ASN A 696 -15.33 24.69 -29.69
CA ASN A 696 -15.69 23.32 -29.34
C ASN A 696 -14.68 22.30 -29.87
N THR A 697 -14.06 22.56 -31.04
CA THR A 697 -13.14 21.64 -31.72
C THR A 697 -11.66 22.05 -31.56
N ASP A 698 -11.35 23.34 -31.64
CA ASP A 698 -9.98 23.84 -31.88
C ASP A 698 -9.35 24.60 -30.70
N MET A 699 -9.87 24.40 -29.48
CA MET A 699 -9.41 25.13 -28.28
C MET A 699 -7.91 25.04 -28.03
N GLY A 700 -7.27 23.91 -28.34
CA GLY A 700 -5.83 23.74 -28.18
C GLY A 700 -5.03 24.76 -28.98
N THR A 701 -5.47 25.08 -30.20
CA THR A 701 -4.86 26.09 -31.06
C THR A 701 -5.25 27.50 -30.61
N ILE A 702 -6.51 27.70 -30.20
CA ILE A 702 -6.99 28.98 -29.65
C ILE A 702 -6.17 29.41 -28.42
N TYR A 703 -5.85 28.50 -27.49
CA TYR A 703 -5.03 28.79 -26.30
C TYR A 703 -3.62 29.30 -26.60
N THR A 704 -3.06 28.99 -27.77
CA THR A 704 -1.75 29.52 -28.15
C THR A 704 -1.81 31.01 -28.47
N ASN A 705 -2.93 31.48 -29.01
CA ASN A 705 -3.15 32.87 -29.45
C ASN A 705 -4.01 33.71 -28.50
N MET A 706 -4.49 33.12 -27.40
CA MET A 706 -5.35 33.77 -26.41
C MET A 706 -4.56 34.19 -25.16
N GLY A 707 -4.89 35.33 -24.57
CA GLY A 707 -4.47 35.76 -23.24
C GLY A 707 -5.65 35.82 -22.28
N VAL A 708 -5.49 35.36 -21.04
CA VAL A 708 -6.59 35.33 -20.06
C VAL A 708 -6.15 35.95 -18.74
N CYS A 709 -6.95 36.89 -18.24
CA CYS A 709 -6.86 37.43 -16.89
C CYS A 709 -8.13 37.03 -16.12
N PRO A 710 -8.10 35.95 -15.31
CA PRO A 710 -9.27 35.47 -14.56
C PRO A 710 -9.65 36.43 -13.43
N GLN A 711 -10.86 36.29 -12.86
CA GLN A 711 -11.33 37.13 -11.74
C GLN A 711 -10.42 37.01 -10.50
N HIS A 712 -10.08 35.78 -10.10
CA HIS A 712 -9.13 35.51 -9.03
C HIS A 712 -7.70 35.41 -9.57
N ASN A 713 -6.73 35.98 -8.86
CA ASN A 713 -5.33 35.97 -9.27
C ASN A 713 -4.71 34.56 -9.08
N LEU A 714 -4.58 33.79 -10.17
CA LEU A 714 -4.00 32.44 -10.17
C LEU A 714 -2.47 32.50 -10.31
N LEU A 715 -1.77 32.74 -9.20
CA LEU A 715 -0.32 32.96 -9.17
C LEU A 715 0.37 32.01 -8.18
N TRP A 716 1.61 31.60 -8.49
CA TRP A 716 2.44 30.87 -7.54
C TRP A 716 3.03 31.84 -6.52
N GLU A 717 2.68 31.68 -5.24
CA GLU A 717 3.16 32.59 -4.20
C GLU A 717 4.68 32.55 -4.00
N THR A 718 5.31 31.41 -4.32
CA THR A 718 6.75 31.16 -4.15
C THR A 718 7.61 31.76 -5.26
N LEU A 719 7.04 32.05 -6.44
CA LEU A 719 7.74 32.62 -7.58
C LEU A 719 7.74 34.16 -7.55
N THR A 720 8.70 34.78 -8.22
CA THR A 720 8.76 36.25 -8.40
C THR A 720 7.90 36.71 -9.58
N GLY A 721 7.55 37.99 -9.64
CA GLY A 721 6.81 38.53 -10.78
C GLY A 721 7.54 38.32 -12.12
N ARG A 722 8.87 38.49 -12.12
CA ARG A 722 9.73 38.25 -13.28
C ARG A 722 9.76 36.78 -13.69
N GLU A 723 9.82 35.85 -12.73
CA GLU A 723 9.78 34.40 -13.01
C GLU A 723 8.45 33.94 -13.62
N HIS A 724 7.32 34.51 -13.18
CA HIS A 724 6.02 34.24 -13.80
C HIS A 724 6.02 34.63 -15.28
N LEU A 725 6.46 35.85 -15.59
CA LEU A 725 6.51 36.34 -16.96
C LEU A 725 7.51 35.54 -17.81
N PHE A 726 8.65 35.14 -17.24
CA PHE A 726 9.58 34.23 -17.90
C PHE A 726 8.97 32.85 -18.20
N PHE A 727 8.13 32.33 -17.31
CA PHE A 727 7.45 31.05 -17.51
C PHE A 727 6.39 31.15 -18.61
N TYR A 728 5.44 32.08 -18.49
CA TYR A 728 4.36 32.24 -19.47
C TYR A 728 4.88 32.73 -20.84
N GLY A 729 5.93 33.56 -20.87
CA GLY A 729 6.58 33.96 -22.11
C GLY A 729 7.16 32.76 -22.88
N ARG A 730 7.78 31.80 -22.19
CA ARG A 730 8.28 30.56 -22.82
C ARG A 730 7.15 29.66 -23.33
N LEU A 731 6.03 29.59 -22.62
CA LEU A 731 4.83 28.88 -23.09
C LEU A 731 4.29 29.48 -24.40
N LYS A 732 4.40 30.80 -24.55
CA LYS A 732 4.12 31.56 -25.79
C LYS A 732 5.28 31.58 -26.79
N ASN A 733 6.22 30.63 -26.67
CA ASN A 733 7.35 30.42 -27.59
C ASN A 733 8.36 31.58 -27.68
N LEU A 734 8.43 32.47 -26.67
CA LEU A 734 9.49 33.48 -26.57
C LEU A 734 10.79 32.84 -26.06
N LYS A 735 11.92 33.17 -26.70
CA LYS A 735 13.26 32.64 -26.38
C LYS A 735 14.32 33.76 -26.38
N GLY A 736 15.45 33.49 -25.73
CA GLY A 736 16.64 34.36 -25.76
C GLY A 736 16.38 35.80 -25.34
N ASP A 737 16.98 36.74 -26.06
CA ASP A 737 16.89 38.18 -25.81
C ASP A 737 15.46 38.73 -25.99
N ALA A 738 14.70 38.21 -26.95
CA ALA A 738 13.30 38.60 -27.16
C ALA A 738 12.42 38.32 -25.94
N LEU A 739 12.68 37.21 -25.22
CA LEU A 739 11.98 36.90 -23.97
C LEU A 739 12.35 37.90 -22.86
N VAL A 740 13.63 38.25 -22.72
CA VAL A 740 14.09 39.19 -21.69
C VAL A 740 13.48 40.57 -21.93
N LYS A 741 13.56 41.08 -23.16
CA LYS A 741 12.96 42.36 -23.57
C LYS A 741 11.44 42.37 -23.33
N ALA A 742 10.73 41.30 -23.70
CA ALA A 742 9.30 41.20 -23.46
C ALA A 742 8.94 41.22 -21.96
N VAL A 743 9.70 40.49 -21.13
CA VAL A 743 9.49 40.48 -19.67
C VAL A 743 9.75 41.86 -19.06
N ASP A 744 10.82 42.54 -19.44
CA ASP A 744 11.15 43.88 -18.96
C ASP A 744 10.11 44.91 -19.38
N HIS A 745 9.67 44.84 -20.64
CA HIS A 745 8.61 45.69 -21.16
C HIS A 745 7.29 45.46 -20.41
N SER A 746 6.90 44.19 -20.20
CA SER A 746 5.69 43.85 -19.45
C SER A 746 5.74 44.31 -17.99
N LEU A 747 6.89 44.22 -17.31
CA LEU A 747 7.03 44.73 -15.94
C LEU A 747 6.96 46.26 -15.87
N LYS A 748 7.52 46.95 -16.87
CA LYS A 748 7.46 48.42 -16.98
C LYS A 748 6.04 48.89 -17.24
N SER A 749 5.31 48.28 -18.17
CA SER A 749 3.96 48.71 -18.55
C SER A 749 2.98 48.66 -17.36
N VAL A 750 3.10 47.66 -16.48
CA VAL A 750 2.25 47.55 -15.29
C VAL A 750 2.82 48.21 -14.02
N ASN A 751 3.86 49.05 -14.13
CA ASN A 751 4.53 49.72 -13.00
C ASN A 751 4.99 48.74 -11.89
N LEU A 752 5.56 47.59 -12.27
CA LEU A 752 6.18 46.61 -11.36
C LEU A 752 7.71 46.53 -11.51
N SER A 753 8.29 47.33 -12.40
CA SER A 753 9.75 47.48 -12.57
C SER A 753 10.40 48.31 -11.46
N HIS A 754 9.70 49.33 -10.94
CA HIS A 754 10.21 50.24 -9.92
C HIS A 754 10.49 49.54 -8.59
N GLY A 755 11.52 50.00 -7.86
CA GLY A 755 11.84 49.52 -6.50
C GLY A 755 12.20 48.04 -6.42
N ASN A 756 12.69 47.45 -7.52
CA ASN A 756 13.04 46.03 -7.64
C ASN A 756 11.87 45.07 -7.31
N VAL A 757 10.62 45.54 -7.45
CA VAL A 757 9.41 44.78 -7.10
C VAL A 757 9.27 43.51 -7.93
N GLY A 758 9.62 43.56 -9.22
CA GLY A 758 9.58 42.40 -10.13
C GLY A 758 10.39 41.19 -9.66
N ASN A 759 11.43 41.40 -8.86
CA ASN A 759 12.28 40.32 -8.31
C ASN A 759 11.87 39.89 -6.90
N LYS A 760 10.84 40.51 -6.30
CA LYS A 760 10.24 40.06 -5.05
C LYS A 760 9.25 38.92 -5.31
N GLN A 761 9.14 38.00 -4.36
CA GLN A 761 8.17 36.90 -4.41
C GLN A 761 6.73 37.42 -4.37
N VAL A 762 5.83 36.77 -5.11
CA VAL A 762 4.42 37.16 -5.21
C VAL A 762 3.70 37.06 -3.86
N LYS A 763 4.16 36.21 -2.93
CA LYS A 763 3.65 36.21 -1.53
C LYS A 763 3.72 37.59 -0.86
N LYS A 764 4.70 38.42 -1.23
CA LYS A 764 4.90 39.78 -0.68
C LYS A 764 4.15 40.87 -1.45
N TYR A 765 3.40 40.53 -2.50
CA TYR A 765 2.66 41.49 -3.31
C TYR A 765 1.33 41.85 -2.65
N SER A 766 0.95 43.13 -2.69
CA SER A 766 -0.41 43.55 -2.36
C SER A 766 -1.42 42.98 -3.37
N GLY A 767 -2.71 42.95 -3.02
CA GLY A 767 -3.76 42.48 -3.93
C GLY A 767 -3.74 43.19 -5.29
N GLY A 768 -3.51 44.50 -5.29
CA GLY A 768 -3.38 45.29 -6.52
C GLY A 768 -2.11 44.99 -7.34
N MET A 769 -0.97 44.71 -6.69
CA MET A 769 0.23 44.26 -7.39
C MET A 769 0.03 42.87 -8.03
N LYS A 770 -0.63 41.95 -7.32
CA LYS A 770 -1.01 40.62 -7.87
C LYS A 770 -1.92 40.79 -9.08
N ARG A 771 -2.88 41.72 -9.02
CA ARG A 771 -3.78 42.02 -10.15
C ARG A 771 -3.03 42.55 -11.37
N ARG A 772 -2.13 43.52 -11.17
CA ARG A 772 -1.28 44.07 -12.23
C ARG A 772 -0.38 43.02 -12.87
N LEU A 773 0.17 42.09 -12.08
CA LEU A 773 0.93 40.96 -12.60
C LEU A 773 0.06 40.01 -13.43
N SER A 774 -1.16 39.71 -12.99
CA SER A 774 -2.12 38.88 -13.76
C SER A 774 -2.45 39.50 -15.12
N VAL A 775 -2.63 40.82 -15.18
CA VAL A 775 -2.81 41.54 -16.44
C VAL A 775 -1.56 41.45 -17.31
N ALA A 776 -0.36 41.64 -16.75
CA ALA A 776 0.89 41.48 -17.50
C ALA A 776 1.06 40.07 -18.10
N ILE A 777 0.68 39.02 -17.36
CA ILE A 777 0.69 37.64 -17.84
C ILE A 777 -0.29 37.45 -19.01
N SER A 778 -1.48 38.05 -18.94
CA SER A 778 -2.45 37.96 -20.03
C SER A 778 -2.01 38.65 -21.32
N LEU A 779 -1.03 39.56 -21.27
CA LEU A 779 -0.55 40.35 -22.41
C LEU A 779 0.79 39.89 -22.99
N ILE A 780 1.48 38.97 -22.30
CA ILE A 780 2.81 38.48 -22.71
C ILE A 780 2.70 37.50 -23.89
N GLY A 781 3.69 37.53 -24.78
CA GLY A 781 3.71 36.62 -25.94
C GLY A 781 2.85 37.07 -27.13
N ASP A 782 2.40 38.31 -27.12
CA ASP A 782 1.59 38.93 -28.19
C ASP A 782 0.31 38.15 -28.57
N PRO A 783 -0.59 37.93 -27.60
CA PRO A 783 -1.87 37.26 -27.88
C PRO A 783 -2.75 38.11 -28.80
N LYS A 784 -3.40 37.46 -29.77
CA LYS A 784 -4.30 38.14 -30.71
C LYS A 784 -5.64 38.52 -30.06
N VAL A 785 -6.07 37.71 -29.10
CA VAL A 785 -7.32 37.89 -28.35
C VAL A 785 -7.03 37.83 -26.85
N VAL A 786 -7.58 38.78 -26.09
CA VAL A 786 -7.39 38.86 -24.64
C VAL A 786 -8.73 38.95 -23.92
N PHE A 787 -8.96 38.06 -22.95
CA PHE A 787 -10.13 38.07 -22.08
C PHE A 787 -9.72 38.53 -20.67
N MET A 788 -10.39 39.54 -20.13
CA MET A 788 -10.14 40.06 -18.80
C MET A 788 -11.41 40.07 -17.97
N ASP A 789 -11.49 39.19 -16.97
CA ASP A 789 -12.65 39.14 -16.08
C ASP A 789 -12.45 40.08 -14.88
N GLU A 790 -13.12 41.22 -14.87
CA GLU A 790 -13.05 42.27 -13.84
C GLU A 790 -11.63 42.82 -13.54
N PRO A 791 -10.88 43.32 -14.54
CA PRO A 791 -9.45 43.67 -14.38
C PRO A 791 -9.17 44.79 -13.35
N SER A 792 -10.14 45.67 -13.10
CA SER A 792 -9.99 46.82 -12.18
C SER A 792 -10.35 46.54 -10.71
N THR A 793 -10.85 45.36 -10.38
CA THR A 793 -11.29 45.02 -9.01
C THR A 793 -10.11 45.01 -8.04
N GLY A 794 -10.26 45.70 -6.89
CA GLY A 794 -9.22 45.77 -5.85
C GLY A 794 -8.03 46.68 -6.15
N LEU A 795 -8.09 47.50 -7.20
CA LEU A 795 -7.09 48.53 -7.50
C LEU A 795 -7.51 49.90 -6.95
N ASP A 796 -6.53 50.70 -6.52
CA ASP A 796 -6.68 52.13 -6.22
C ASP A 796 -6.89 52.95 -7.51
N PRO A 797 -7.44 54.17 -7.43
CA PRO A 797 -7.75 54.99 -8.60
C PRO A 797 -6.57 55.24 -9.55
N ALA A 798 -5.36 55.50 -9.02
CA ALA A 798 -4.17 55.72 -9.82
C ALA A 798 -3.74 54.46 -10.57
N SER A 799 -3.74 53.30 -9.89
CA SER A 799 -3.48 52.01 -10.52
C SER A 799 -4.51 51.61 -11.58
N ARG A 800 -5.79 51.99 -11.41
CA ARG A 800 -6.83 51.78 -12.42
C ARG A 800 -6.57 52.58 -13.68
N ASN A 801 -6.22 53.86 -13.54
CA ASN A 801 -5.88 54.71 -14.70
C ASN A 801 -4.68 54.16 -15.46
N ASN A 802 -3.65 53.70 -14.74
CA ASN A 802 -2.50 53.06 -15.37
C ASN A 802 -2.88 51.78 -16.11
N LEU A 803 -3.70 50.92 -15.50
CA LEU A 803 -4.23 49.72 -16.14
C LEU A 803 -4.98 50.04 -17.45
N TRP A 804 -5.82 51.08 -17.46
CA TRP A 804 -6.54 51.49 -18.67
C TRP A 804 -5.61 52.01 -19.76
N ASN A 805 -4.52 52.69 -19.41
CA ASN A 805 -3.50 53.10 -20.37
C ASN A 805 -2.83 51.87 -21.02
N VAL A 806 -2.47 50.85 -20.23
CA VAL A 806 -1.91 49.59 -20.73
C VAL A 806 -2.90 48.86 -21.64
N VAL A 807 -4.19 48.79 -21.28
CA VAL A 807 -5.23 48.16 -22.12
C VAL A 807 -5.43 48.96 -23.42
N ARG A 808 -5.41 50.29 -23.37
CA ARG A 808 -5.54 51.16 -24.56
C ARG A 808 -4.38 50.97 -25.52
N GLU A 809 -3.17 50.81 -25.00
CA GLU A 809 -1.98 50.53 -25.81
C GLU A 809 -2.05 49.12 -26.43
N ALA A 810 -2.40 48.11 -25.62
CA ALA A 810 -2.55 46.73 -26.07
C ALA A 810 -3.69 46.54 -27.09
N LYS A 811 -4.73 47.39 -27.07
CA LYS A 811 -5.86 47.36 -28.00
C LYS A 811 -5.43 47.55 -29.46
N ARG A 812 -4.37 48.31 -29.76
CA ARG A 812 -4.03 48.71 -31.14
C ARG A 812 -3.98 47.56 -32.14
N ASP A 813 -3.42 46.42 -31.71
CA ASP A 813 -3.19 45.25 -32.57
C ASP A 813 -3.99 44.01 -32.17
N ARG A 814 -4.87 44.11 -31.16
CA ARG A 814 -5.50 42.97 -30.49
C ARG A 814 -7.00 43.18 -30.27
N ALA A 815 -7.75 42.09 -30.18
CA ALA A 815 -9.13 42.13 -29.74
C ALA A 815 -9.20 41.87 -28.23
N ILE A 816 -9.83 42.78 -27.47
CA ILE A 816 -9.91 42.67 -26.01
C ILE A 816 -11.37 42.60 -25.58
N ILE A 817 -11.73 41.58 -24.80
CA ILE A 817 -13.02 41.50 -24.11
C ILE A 817 -12.77 41.66 -22.63
N LEU A 818 -13.51 42.56 -21.99
CA LEU A 818 -13.42 42.79 -20.56
C LEU A 818 -14.80 42.86 -19.91
N THR A 819 -14.91 42.37 -18.68
CA THR A 819 -16.14 42.46 -17.87
C THR A 819 -15.93 43.47 -16.74
N SER A 820 -17.00 44.16 -16.36
CA SER A 820 -17.00 45.04 -15.19
C SER A 820 -18.40 45.18 -14.60
N ASN A 821 -18.45 45.42 -13.29
CA ASN A 821 -19.67 45.75 -12.55
C ASN A 821 -19.78 47.26 -12.27
N ASN A 822 -18.73 48.04 -12.53
CA ASN A 822 -18.69 49.47 -12.24
C ASN A 822 -18.90 50.31 -13.51
N LEU A 823 -19.93 51.16 -13.47
CA LEU A 823 -20.32 52.10 -14.55
C LEU A 823 -19.19 53.05 -14.96
N PHE A 824 -18.18 53.28 -14.10
CA PHE A 824 -17.03 54.16 -14.35
C PHE A 824 -16.21 53.81 -15.63
N LEU A 825 -16.44 52.63 -16.20
CA LEU A 825 -15.81 52.18 -17.42
C LEU A 825 -16.34 52.87 -18.69
N SER A 826 -17.60 53.35 -18.68
CA SER A 826 -18.22 54.01 -19.84
C SER A 826 -17.60 55.38 -20.12
N THR A 827 -17.11 56.08 -19.09
CA THR A 827 -16.62 57.47 -19.20
C THR A 827 -15.15 57.60 -19.61
N CYS A 828 -14.32 56.57 -19.43
CA CYS A 828 -12.87 56.63 -19.73
C CYS A 828 -12.50 56.24 -21.18
N ALA A 829 -13.43 55.64 -21.93
CA ALA A 829 -13.23 55.29 -23.34
C ALA A 829 -13.68 56.40 -24.31
N SER A 830 -14.30 57.47 -23.81
CA SER A 830 -15.00 58.51 -24.58
C SER A 830 -14.25 59.84 -24.67
N LYS A 831 -12.96 59.85 -25.05
CA LYS A 831 -12.35 61.08 -25.59
C LYS A 831 -12.29 60.96 -27.13
N PRO A 832 -12.91 61.89 -27.88
CA PRO A 832 -13.15 61.73 -29.31
C PRO A 832 -11.90 62.11 -30.12
N SER A 833 -11.56 61.29 -31.11
CA SER A 833 -10.83 61.74 -32.29
C SER A 833 -11.52 61.15 -33.52
N THR A 834 -12.30 62.01 -34.17
CA THR A 834 -12.79 61.97 -35.56
C THR A 834 -13.41 60.68 -36.12
N SER A 835 -14.73 60.79 -36.34
CA SER A 835 -15.58 60.13 -37.34
C SER A 835 -15.53 58.60 -37.45
N THR A 836 -16.22 57.92 -36.53
CA THR A 836 -17.15 56.79 -36.78
C THR A 836 -17.73 56.31 -35.43
N PRO A 837 -19.05 56.33 -35.21
CA PRO A 837 -19.65 55.89 -33.95
C PRO A 837 -19.94 54.39 -34.03
N LEU A 838 -19.30 53.55 -33.22
CA LEU A 838 -19.77 52.19 -32.93
C LEU A 838 -19.07 51.66 -31.67
N LEU A 839 -19.63 52.03 -30.52
CA LEU A 839 -19.34 51.44 -29.21
C LEU A 839 -20.66 50.86 -28.70
N HIS A 840 -21.00 49.64 -29.13
CA HIS A 840 -22.19 48.95 -28.62
C HIS A 840 -21.93 48.43 -27.21
N CYS A 841 -22.21 49.25 -26.20
CA CYS A 841 -22.41 48.79 -24.83
C CYS A 841 -23.77 48.09 -24.74
N ILE A 842 -23.80 46.75 -24.78
CA ILE A 842 -25.02 46.00 -24.46
C ILE A 842 -25.15 45.90 -22.93
N CYS A 843 -25.81 46.88 -22.31
CA CYS A 843 -26.32 46.76 -20.95
C CYS A 843 -27.68 46.02 -20.99
N LYS A 844 -27.74 44.81 -20.44
CA LYS A 844 -28.98 44.14 -20.04
C LYS A 844 -28.94 43.82 -18.54
N SER A 845 -29.75 44.54 -17.77
CA SER A 845 -30.46 44.01 -16.60
C SER A 845 -31.84 44.65 -16.57
N GLN A 846 -32.87 43.84 -16.65
CA GLN A 846 -34.23 44.17 -16.21
C GLN A 846 -34.53 43.27 -15.02
N ASP A 847 -35.30 43.84 -14.10
CA ASP A 847 -35.89 43.21 -12.91
C ASP A 847 -36.55 41.85 -13.16
#